data_AF-A0A949VV84-F1
#
_entry.id   AF-A0A949VV84-F1
#
_cell.length_a   1.000
_cell.length_b   1.000
_cell.length_c   1.000
_cell.angle_alpha   90.00
_cell.angle_beta   90.00
_cell.angle_gamma   90.00
#
_symmetry.space_group_name_H-M   'P 1'
#
loop_
_entity.id
_entity.type
_entity.pdbx_description
1 polymer ?
#
loop_
_entity_poly.entity_id
_entity_poly.type
_entity_poly.pdbx_seq_one_letter_code
_entity_poly.pdbx_strand_id
1 'polypeptide(L)'
;MSWWIRRSLVICLLAPRAQAGAVDFGWNELRQAIAERRLPPSVTRQFAAEISMTEQPEAYTIAPWRVSGGDLRGLMYGLLDAAEQIRKTGRLASSHVTPAVAIRGLRLRLRKQEWEQKSFHDRAFWSRFFETLARSRFNRLQLAFGPDSNWAPPYPYLFSLAHFESVEVEGVTALDRRRNLDTLRMITQAALDHSVDFTLGLWTQTPAPQVKGLAPDLLIPYLRSALLHLLAECPAIRAVYFHVEADPAGGRLIEEAGIPALEEAGRLVTLELPPRAATPRVLEAARQQGVALRAIEQLSEGVAVPPLDTLHPYPIPTLRAVSTSAWADPAFVRRVAYGAQVGGAQGFEVEGPPPDAPDADAYYECWGRLGFQPSHPDPPNLSPASAAAARAIADWAIARDQPPDLDIVQRLHADILPMERSGGREYDGLLQLTRYRARLLWAEVMDGVYQRTRHESALRVAAGQYAAAMRLAKAMNLPSEKWQQRASELGELLKQVDAEPPAKITALPWPKPLTPPAIVHKPLKAAAIAKPLPVPLTVWPVQNVTAIRLRYRMISSGGGFRTMEAPPRLPRFTIPAGDLAESGQLIYYFEVAHAGGVWRLPDIRAPLPVFVTDIRKVPVKAEAENPPEPRSPPSRKARRNAASSAVSQ
;
A
#
# COMPACT_ATOMS: atom_id res chain seq x y z
N MET A 1 37.96 -35.63 -46.36
CA MET A 1 38.82 -34.66 -45.64
C MET A 1 38.22 -33.26 -45.78
N SER A 2 37.89 -32.62 -44.65
CA SER A 2 37.78 -31.16 -44.43
C SER A 2 36.80 -30.35 -45.30
N TRP A 3 35.50 -30.24 -44.98
CA TRP A 3 34.87 -29.29 -44.01
C TRP A 3 35.25 -27.80 -44.18
N TRP A 4 34.32 -27.00 -44.70
CA TRP A 4 34.28 -25.54 -44.58
C TRP A 4 33.08 -25.15 -43.71
N ILE A 5 33.35 -24.65 -42.50
CA ILE A 5 32.33 -24.10 -41.58
C ILE A 5 32.15 -22.61 -41.90
N ARG A 6 30.96 -22.23 -42.36
CA ARG A 6 30.50 -20.84 -42.30
C ARG A 6 30.02 -20.53 -40.88
N ARG A 7 30.70 -19.63 -40.19
CA ARG A 7 30.23 -19.03 -38.93
C ARG A 7 29.09 -18.07 -39.23
N SER A 8 27.86 -18.49 -38.97
CA SER A 8 26.72 -17.57 -38.84
C SER A 8 26.77 -16.96 -37.44
N LEU A 9 27.05 -15.67 -37.38
CA LEU A 9 26.96 -14.85 -36.17
C LEU A 9 25.46 -14.67 -35.86
N VAL A 10 24.93 -15.43 -34.90
CA VAL A 10 23.58 -15.19 -34.36
C VAL A 10 23.69 -14.00 -33.42
N ILE A 11 23.34 -12.82 -33.91
CA ILE A 11 23.10 -11.64 -33.07
C ILE A 11 21.72 -11.86 -32.43
N CYS A 12 21.71 -12.43 -31.23
CA CYS A 12 20.55 -12.37 -30.35
C CYS A 12 20.32 -10.91 -29.95
N LEU A 13 19.54 -10.18 -30.73
CA LEU A 13 18.90 -8.94 -30.30
C LEU A 13 17.94 -9.29 -29.16
N LEU A 14 18.44 -9.25 -27.93
CA LEU A 14 17.61 -9.18 -26.73
C LEU A 14 16.86 -7.84 -26.79
N ALA A 15 15.68 -7.86 -27.41
CA ALA A 15 14.73 -6.77 -27.23
C ALA A 15 14.47 -6.60 -25.72
N PRO A 16 14.53 -5.39 -25.16
CA PRO A 16 14.13 -5.18 -23.77
C PRO A 16 12.69 -5.66 -23.63
N ARG A 17 12.46 -6.65 -22.76
CA ARG A 17 11.09 -7.03 -22.37
C ARG A 17 10.41 -5.75 -21.88
N ALA A 18 9.33 -5.36 -22.56
CA ALA A 18 8.44 -4.31 -22.07
C ALA A 18 8.08 -4.65 -20.62
N GLN A 19 8.37 -3.73 -19.71
CA GLN A 19 8.22 -3.93 -18.28
C GLN A 19 6.72 -4.04 -17.96
N ALA A 20 6.32 -5.22 -17.48
CA ALA A 20 4.92 -5.62 -17.37
C ALA A 20 4.32 -5.07 -16.06
N GLY A 21 3.09 -4.56 -16.09
CA GLY A 21 2.45 -3.99 -14.90
C GLY A 21 1.89 -5.05 -13.95
N ALA A 22 1.32 -4.62 -12.83
CA ALA A 22 0.89 -5.52 -11.75
C ALA A 22 -0.11 -6.61 -12.19
N VAL A 23 -1.04 -6.24 -13.08
CA VAL A 23 -2.00 -7.19 -13.65
C VAL A 23 -1.30 -8.19 -14.58
N ASP A 24 -0.27 -7.76 -15.31
CA ASP A 24 0.53 -8.67 -16.16
C ASP A 24 1.34 -9.65 -15.32
N PHE A 25 1.87 -9.22 -14.18
CA PHE A 25 2.50 -10.10 -13.19
C PHE A 25 1.52 -11.18 -12.72
N GLY A 26 0.31 -10.79 -12.30
CA GLY A 26 -0.75 -11.73 -11.92
C GLY A 26 -1.13 -12.71 -13.05
N TRP A 27 -1.23 -12.23 -14.29
CA TRP A 27 -1.48 -13.10 -15.44
C TRP A 27 -0.34 -14.09 -15.71
N ASN A 28 0.91 -13.65 -15.56
CA ASN A 28 2.06 -14.52 -15.76
C ASN A 28 2.09 -15.64 -14.72
N GLU A 29 1.79 -15.35 -13.46
CA GLU A 29 1.65 -16.35 -12.40
C GLU A 29 0.55 -17.37 -12.71
N LEU A 30 -0.62 -16.91 -13.16
CA LEU A 30 -1.71 -17.82 -13.55
C LEU A 30 -1.32 -18.71 -14.74
N ARG A 31 -0.64 -18.16 -15.76
CA ARG A 31 -0.15 -18.94 -16.91
C ARG A 31 0.88 -19.98 -16.49
N GLN A 32 1.79 -19.63 -15.59
CA GLN A 32 2.78 -20.56 -15.03
C GLN A 32 2.09 -21.69 -14.28
N ALA A 33 1.12 -21.39 -13.40
CA ALA A 33 0.33 -22.38 -12.68
C ALA A 33 -0.39 -23.38 -13.61
N ILE A 34 -0.98 -22.88 -14.70
CA ILE A 34 -1.64 -23.70 -15.72
C ILE A 34 -0.63 -24.60 -16.43
N ALA A 35 0.54 -24.07 -16.80
CA ALA A 35 1.61 -24.83 -17.46
C ALA A 35 2.21 -25.91 -16.54
N GLU A 36 2.47 -25.59 -15.27
CA GLU A 36 2.95 -26.51 -14.24
C GLU A 36 2.00 -27.71 -14.06
N ARG A 37 0.69 -27.45 -14.13
CA ARG A 37 -0.35 -28.49 -14.08
C ARG A 37 -0.63 -29.19 -15.41
N ARG A 38 0.09 -28.83 -16.49
CA ARG A 38 -0.12 -29.33 -17.85
C ARG A 38 -1.57 -29.18 -18.34
N LEU A 39 -2.25 -28.15 -17.86
CA LEU A 39 -3.58 -27.79 -18.34
C LEU A 39 -3.44 -27.10 -19.71
N PRO A 40 -4.40 -27.27 -20.63
CA PRO A 40 -4.28 -26.71 -21.96
C PRO A 40 -4.28 -25.16 -21.87
N PRO A 41 -3.39 -24.45 -22.59
CA PRO A 41 -3.30 -22.99 -22.52
C PRO A 41 -4.61 -22.25 -22.89
N SER A 42 -5.52 -22.93 -23.60
CA SER A 42 -6.88 -22.44 -23.88
C SER A 42 -7.68 -22.15 -22.61
N VAL A 43 -7.37 -22.80 -21.49
CA VAL A 43 -7.93 -22.52 -20.16
C VAL A 43 -7.77 -21.04 -19.84
N THR A 44 -6.56 -20.47 -19.98
CA THR A 44 -6.30 -19.04 -19.72
C THR A 44 -7.12 -18.11 -20.62
N ARG A 45 -7.37 -18.50 -21.89
CA ARG A 45 -8.15 -17.66 -22.83
C ARG A 45 -9.62 -17.56 -22.46
N GLN A 46 -10.10 -18.45 -21.58
CA GLN A 46 -11.46 -18.43 -21.07
C GLN A 46 -11.58 -17.51 -19.85
N PHE A 47 -10.47 -17.10 -19.23
CA PHE A 47 -10.50 -16.20 -18.08
C PHE A 47 -10.73 -14.75 -18.52
N ALA A 48 -11.70 -14.10 -17.91
CA ALA A 48 -11.82 -12.65 -17.92
C ALA A 48 -11.17 -12.08 -16.65
N ALA A 49 -10.31 -11.08 -16.79
CA ALA A 49 -9.79 -10.27 -15.70
C ALA A 49 -10.32 -8.85 -15.86
N GLU A 50 -11.08 -8.36 -14.88
CA GLU A 50 -11.77 -7.07 -14.98
C GLU A 50 -11.70 -6.26 -13.69
N ILE A 51 -11.88 -4.95 -13.80
CA ILE A 51 -12.01 -4.09 -12.63
C ILE A 51 -13.48 -3.99 -12.25
N SER A 52 -13.79 -4.30 -11.00
CA SER A 52 -15.10 -4.12 -10.39
C SER A 52 -15.23 -2.71 -9.84
N MET A 53 -16.23 -1.97 -10.32
CA MET A 53 -16.49 -0.60 -9.85
C MET A 53 -17.24 -0.54 -8.51
N THR A 54 -17.72 -1.68 -8.01
CA THR A 54 -18.53 -1.76 -6.78
C THR A 54 -17.76 -2.32 -5.60
N GLU A 55 -16.59 -2.92 -5.85
CA GLU A 55 -15.73 -3.45 -4.79
C GLU A 55 -14.83 -2.34 -4.23
N GLN A 56 -14.44 -2.50 -2.97
CA GLN A 56 -13.48 -1.61 -2.32
C GLN A 56 -12.04 -1.82 -2.84
N PRO A 57 -11.13 -0.86 -2.66
CA PRO A 57 -9.73 -1.03 -3.05
C PRO A 57 -9.12 -2.34 -2.54
N GLU A 58 -8.30 -2.97 -3.38
CA GLU A 58 -7.64 -4.27 -3.17
C GLU A 58 -8.54 -5.50 -2.94
N ALA A 59 -9.86 -5.35 -2.84
CA ALA A 59 -10.77 -6.49 -2.82
C ALA A 59 -10.77 -7.18 -4.19
N TYR A 60 -11.13 -8.46 -4.18
CA TYR A 60 -11.34 -9.22 -5.41
C TYR A 60 -12.36 -10.33 -5.25
N THR A 61 -12.92 -10.73 -6.38
CA THR A 61 -13.81 -11.87 -6.50
C THR A 61 -13.28 -12.81 -7.56
N ILE A 62 -13.15 -14.09 -7.21
CA ILE A 62 -12.91 -15.18 -8.15
C ILE A 62 -14.26 -15.86 -8.38
N ALA A 63 -14.62 -16.03 -9.64
CA ALA A 63 -15.77 -16.79 -10.09
C ALA A 63 -15.31 -17.75 -11.20
N PRO A 64 -16.15 -18.72 -11.63
CA PRO A 64 -15.79 -19.60 -12.72
C PRO A 64 -15.41 -18.77 -13.96
N TRP A 65 -14.16 -18.92 -14.42
CA TRP A 65 -13.61 -18.23 -15.60
C TRP A 65 -13.54 -16.70 -15.50
N ARG A 66 -13.62 -16.13 -14.29
CA ARG A 66 -13.55 -14.68 -14.10
C ARG A 66 -12.84 -14.32 -12.80
N VAL A 67 -11.98 -13.31 -12.88
CA VAL A 67 -11.38 -12.64 -11.73
C VAL A 67 -11.72 -11.16 -11.85
N SER A 68 -12.38 -10.60 -10.83
CA SER A 68 -12.62 -9.17 -10.73
C SER A 68 -11.87 -8.60 -9.53
N GLY A 69 -11.32 -7.39 -9.66
CA GLY A 69 -10.69 -6.69 -8.54
C GLY A 69 -11.24 -5.28 -8.38
N GLY A 70 -11.35 -4.78 -7.16
CA GLY A 70 -11.81 -3.41 -6.89
C GLY A 70 -10.89 -2.33 -7.48
N ASP A 71 -9.60 -2.64 -7.65
CA ASP A 71 -8.60 -1.83 -8.33
C ASP A 71 -7.55 -2.73 -9.03
N LEU A 72 -6.50 -2.15 -9.62
CA LEU A 72 -5.43 -2.90 -10.30
C LEU A 72 -4.67 -3.86 -9.35
N ARG A 73 -4.53 -3.49 -8.07
CA ARG A 73 -3.83 -4.27 -7.06
C ARG A 73 -4.69 -5.44 -6.60
N GLY A 74 -5.98 -5.22 -6.37
CA GLY A 74 -6.98 -6.25 -6.08
C GLY A 74 -7.11 -7.23 -7.24
N LEU A 75 -7.09 -6.75 -8.48
CA LEU A 75 -7.11 -7.63 -9.66
C LEU A 75 -5.84 -8.49 -9.74
N MET A 76 -4.67 -7.91 -9.47
CA MET A 76 -3.42 -8.68 -9.34
C MET A 76 -3.55 -9.73 -8.22
N TYR A 77 -4.06 -9.37 -7.04
CA TYR A 77 -4.24 -10.29 -5.93
C TYR A 77 -5.19 -11.45 -6.26
N GLY A 78 -6.31 -11.17 -6.92
CA GLY A 78 -7.24 -12.20 -7.38
C GLY A 78 -6.61 -13.15 -8.41
N LEU A 79 -5.76 -12.64 -9.30
CA LEU A 79 -5.02 -13.48 -10.25
C LEU A 79 -3.97 -14.36 -9.55
N LEU A 80 -3.29 -13.83 -8.52
CA LEU A 80 -2.35 -14.60 -7.70
C LEU A 80 -3.07 -15.72 -6.93
N ASP A 81 -4.23 -15.45 -6.34
CA ASP A 81 -5.04 -16.48 -5.67
C ASP A 81 -5.56 -17.52 -6.68
N ALA A 82 -6.00 -17.09 -7.86
CA ALA A 82 -6.42 -18.01 -8.91
C ALA A 82 -5.27 -18.94 -9.33
N ALA A 83 -4.05 -18.39 -9.49
CA ALA A 83 -2.85 -19.17 -9.76
C ALA A 83 -2.59 -20.20 -8.65
N GLU A 84 -2.71 -19.81 -7.39
CA GLU A 84 -2.54 -20.68 -6.24
C GLU A 84 -3.59 -21.82 -6.20
N GLN A 85 -4.87 -21.51 -6.45
CA GLN A 85 -5.93 -22.52 -6.53
C GLN A 85 -5.68 -23.54 -7.65
N ILE A 86 -5.22 -23.09 -8.82
CA ILE A 86 -4.83 -23.95 -9.93
C ILE A 86 -3.62 -24.81 -9.55
N ARG A 87 -2.57 -24.22 -8.96
CA ARG A 87 -1.40 -24.98 -8.47
C ARG A 87 -1.75 -26.03 -7.44
N LYS A 88 -2.77 -25.80 -6.62
CA LYS A 88 -3.19 -26.71 -5.54
C LYS A 88 -4.18 -27.78 -6.00
N THR A 89 -5.17 -27.42 -6.81
CA THR A 89 -6.32 -28.29 -7.12
C THR A 89 -6.56 -28.50 -8.61
N GLY A 90 -5.95 -27.68 -9.48
CA GLY A 90 -6.23 -27.65 -10.91
C GLY A 90 -7.62 -27.06 -11.25
N ARG A 91 -8.33 -26.50 -10.27
CA ARG A 91 -9.67 -25.94 -10.41
C ARG A 91 -9.74 -24.56 -9.75
N LEU A 92 -10.67 -23.73 -10.22
CA LEU A 92 -11.07 -22.51 -9.52
C LEU A 92 -12.29 -22.77 -8.66
N ALA A 93 -12.20 -22.37 -7.40
CA ALA A 93 -13.33 -22.20 -6.52
C ALA A 93 -13.71 -20.71 -6.47
N SER A 94 -15.02 -20.45 -6.38
CA SER A 94 -15.48 -19.07 -6.22
C SER A 94 -15.08 -18.55 -4.85
N SER A 95 -14.60 -17.32 -4.78
CA SER A 95 -14.23 -16.65 -3.53
C SER A 95 -14.42 -15.14 -3.65
N HIS A 96 -14.68 -14.50 -2.52
CA HIS A 96 -14.65 -13.04 -2.39
C HIS A 96 -13.74 -12.72 -1.22
N VAL A 97 -12.77 -11.83 -1.43
CA VAL A 97 -11.74 -11.51 -0.44
C VAL A 97 -11.54 -10.01 -0.37
N THR A 98 -11.40 -9.52 0.86
CA THR A 98 -11.22 -8.10 1.17
C THR A 98 -10.06 -7.90 2.14
N PRO A 99 -9.26 -6.83 2.00
CA PRO A 99 -8.20 -6.53 2.95
C PRO A 99 -8.78 -6.18 4.34
N ALA A 100 -8.16 -6.67 5.41
CA ALA A 100 -8.49 -6.30 6.78
C ALA A 100 -7.98 -4.91 7.16
N VAL A 101 -6.82 -4.52 6.62
CA VAL A 101 -6.22 -3.19 6.76
C VAL A 101 -5.77 -2.65 5.42
N ALA A 102 -5.85 -1.34 5.23
CA ALA A 102 -5.53 -0.68 3.97
C ALA A 102 -4.03 -0.64 3.66
N ILE A 103 -3.16 -0.66 4.67
CA ILE A 103 -1.70 -0.60 4.49
C ILE A 103 -1.03 -1.76 5.23
N ARG A 104 -0.23 -2.51 4.47
CA ARG A 104 0.62 -3.60 4.96
C ARG A 104 2.01 -3.24 4.50
N GLY A 105 2.70 -2.49 5.36
CA GLY A 105 3.99 -1.89 5.11
C GLY A 105 5.13 -2.75 5.58
N LEU A 106 6.20 -2.77 4.78
CA LEU A 106 7.50 -3.29 5.17
C LEU A 106 8.48 -2.14 5.22
N ARG A 107 9.27 -2.05 6.29
CA ARG A 107 10.46 -1.21 6.39
C ARG A 107 11.68 -2.10 6.13
N LEU A 108 12.49 -1.71 5.15
CA LEU A 108 13.74 -2.37 4.84
C LEU A 108 14.90 -1.43 5.19
N ARG A 109 15.72 -1.86 6.15
CA ARG A 109 17.04 -1.31 6.44
C ARG A 109 18.08 -2.28 5.87
N LEU A 110 18.82 -1.88 4.84
CA LEU A 110 19.97 -2.66 4.40
C LEU A 110 21.16 -2.34 5.33
N ARG A 111 22.01 -3.32 5.64
CA ARG A 111 23.22 -3.13 6.45
C ARG A 111 24.32 -2.48 5.62
N LYS A 112 25.28 -1.84 6.29
CA LYS A 112 26.45 -1.18 5.67
C LYS A 112 27.14 -2.01 4.57
N GLN A 113 27.44 -3.29 4.81
CA GLN A 113 28.08 -4.16 3.81
C GLN A 113 27.16 -4.54 2.63
N GLU A 114 25.85 -4.57 2.84
CA GLU A 114 24.85 -4.91 1.82
C GLU A 114 24.56 -3.72 0.88
N TRP A 115 24.60 -2.50 1.41
CA TRP A 115 24.61 -1.25 0.63
C TRP A 115 25.88 -1.15 -0.22
N GLU A 116 27.04 -1.45 0.37
CA GLU A 116 28.33 -1.09 -0.22
C GLU A 116 28.76 -2.01 -1.39
N GLN A 117 28.26 -3.26 -1.53
CA GLN A 117 28.91 -4.17 -2.49
C GLN A 117 28.05 -5.08 -3.39
N LYS A 118 26.80 -5.48 -3.06
CA LYS A 118 26.06 -6.44 -3.94
C LYS A 118 24.55 -6.21 -4.09
N SER A 119 23.77 -6.14 -3.00
CA SER A 119 22.31 -6.25 -3.09
C SER A 119 21.62 -4.97 -3.60
N PHE A 120 22.14 -3.78 -3.29
CA PHE A 120 21.52 -2.53 -3.77
C PHE A 120 21.48 -2.44 -5.30
N HIS A 121 22.58 -2.79 -5.98
CA HIS A 121 22.66 -2.76 -7.44
C HIS A 121 22.15 -4.02 -8.14
N ASP A 122 21.75 -5.06 -7.40
CA ASP A 122 21.26 -6.30 -7.96
C ASP A 122 19.80 -6.17 -8.40
N ARG A 123 19.60 -6.03 -9.71
CA ARG A 123 18.26 -5.96 -10.32
C ARG A 123 17.43 -7.22 -10.08
N ALA A 124 18.07 -8.40 -10.07
CA ALA A 124 17.37 -9.66 -9.88
C ALA A 124 16.89 -9.81 -8.42
N PHE A 125 17.69 -9.33 -7.46
CA PHE A 125 17.30 -9.23 -6.07
C PHE A 125 16.01 -8.38 -5.91
N TRP A 126 16.00 -7.15 -6.44
CA TRP A 126 14.83 -6.27 -6.30
C TRP A 126 13.58 -6.80 -7.01
N SER A 127 13.73 -7.39 -8.20
CA SER A 127 12.60 -8.02 -8.90
C SER A 127 11.99 -9.12 -8.05
N ARG A 128 12.80 -10.09 -7.60
CA ARG A 128 12.35 -11.18 -6.73
C ARG A 128 11.70 -10.65 -5.45
N PHE A 129 12.28 -9.61 -4.86
CA PHE A 129 11.76 -9.03 -3.64
C PHE A 129 10.35 -8.47 -3.81
N PHE A 130 10.12 -7.64 -4.83
CA PHE A 130 8.78 -7.08 -5.08
C PHE A 130 7.76 -8.13 -5.49
N GLU A 131 8.19 -9.17 -6.21
CA GLU A 131 7.33 -10.33 -6.47
C GLU A 131 6.92 -11.03 -5.17
N THR A 132 7.88 -11.27 -4.25
CA THR A 132 7.59 -11.84 -2.92
C THR A 132 6.63 -10.96 -2.12
N LEU A 133 6.84 -9.64 -2.11
CA LEU A 133 5.92 -8.71 -1.45
C LEU A 133 4.51 -8.77 -2.04
N ALA A 134 4.38 -8.79 -3.37
CA ALA A 134 3.09 -8.89 -4.04
C ALA A 134 2.38 -10.24 -3.76
N ARG A 135 3.10 -11.36 -3.83
CA ARG A 135 2.58 -12.71 -3.49
C ARG A 135 2.11 -12.78 -2.03
N SER A 136 2.86 -12.12 -1.14
CA SER A 136 2.53 -12.02 0.28
C SER A 136 1.51 -10.94 0.59
N ARG A 137 1.07 -10.13 -0.37
CA ARG A 137 0.10 -9.03 -0.19
C ARG A 137 0.61 -7.82 0.57
N PHE A 138 1.92 -7.66 0.75
CA PHE A 138 2.46 -6.35 1.11
C PHE A 138 2.14 -5.34 0.00
N ASN A 139 1.83 -4.11 0.40
CA ASN A 139 1.46 -3.07 -0.54
C ASN A 139 2.23 -1.76 -0.35
N ARG A 140 3.17 -1.72 0.61
CA ARG A 140 4.05 -0.58 0.84
C ARG A 140 5.44 -1.07 1.25
N LEU A 141 6.48 -0.47 0.69
CA LEU A 141 7.87 -0.64 1.09
C LEU A 141 8.46 0.73 1.45
N GLN A 142 8.99 0.86 2.66
CA GLN A 142 9.86 1.95 3.05
C GLN A 142 11.31 1.51 2.95
N LEU A 143 12.08 2.14 2.05
CA LEU A 143 13.53 1.97 2.02
C LEU A 143 14.18 3.04 2.89
N ALA A 144 14.79 2.62 3.99
CA ALA A 144 15.33 3.52 5.01
C ALA A 144 16.81 3.87 4.75
N PHE A 145 17.07 5.15 4.47
CA PHE A 145 18.40 5.76 4.43
C PHE A 145 18.69 6.40 5.79
N GLY A 146 19.56 5.76 6.58
CA GLY A 146 19.82 6.11 7.97
C GLY A 146 21.29 5.95 8.38
N PRO A 147 21.59 6.08 9.69
CA PRO A 147 22.96 6.02 10.22
C PRO A 147 23.69 4.73 9.82
N ASP A 148 22.94 3.63 9.72
CA ASP A 148 23.46 2.30 9.38
C ASP A 148 23.89 2.15 7.91
N SER A 149 23.54 3.11 7.05
CA SER A 149 23.77 3.07 5.59
C SER A 149 24.97 3.88 5.09
N ASN A 150 25.59 4.73 5.94
CA ASN A 150 26.53 5.80 5.56
C ASN A 150 26.01 6.84 4.54
N TRP A 151 24.86 6.64 3.90
CA TRP A 151 24.35 7.49 2.83
C TRP A 151 23.41 8.56 3.37
N ALA A 152 23.86 9.30 4.39
CA ALA A 152 23.10 10.34 5.05
C ALA A 152 23.69 11.72 4.75
N PRO A 153 22.91 12.69 4.21
CA PRO A 153 21.69 12.45 3.44
C PRO A 153 22.00 11.66 2.15
N PRO A 154 21.03 11.00 1.50
CA PRO A 154 21.32 10.12 0.36
C PRO A 154 21.69 10.88 -0.92
N TYR A 155 21.27 12.14 -1.04
CA TYR A 155 21.35 12.90 -2.29
C TYR A 155 22.76 13.06 -2.87
N PRO A 156 23.81 13.41 -2.09
CA PRO A 156 25.18 13.52 -2.61
C PRO A 156 25.71 12.23 -3.25
N TYR A 157 25.18 11.07 -2.84
CA TYR A 157 25.54 9.76 -3.40
C TYR A 157 24.80 9.46 -4.72
N LEU A 158 23.78 10.23 -5.08
CA LEU A 158 22.91 9.99 -6.23
C LEU A 158 23.15 10.98 -7.38
N PHE A 159 23.44 12.24 -7.09
CA PHE A 159 23.63 13.28 -8.10
C PHE A 159 24.39 14.49 -7.54
N SER A 160 24.82 15.37 -8.42
CA SER A 160 25.26 16.74 -8.09
C SER A 160 24.14 17.72 -8.43
N LEU A 161 24.02 18.80 -7.67
CA LEU A 161 23.04 19.86 -7.93
C LEU A 161 23.73 21.13 -8.39
N ALA A 162 23.12 21.81 -9.36
CA ALA A 162 23.50 23.16 -9.72
C ALA A 162 23.37 24.07 -8.48
N HIS A 163 24.31 24.99 -8.33
CA HIS A 163 24.44 25.91 -7.18
C HIS A 163 24.87 25.26 -5.85
N PHE A 164 25.16 23.96 -5.84
CA PHE A 164 25.70 23.22 -4.69
C PHE A 164 26.88 22.33 -5.12
N GLU A 165 27.68 22.79 -6.09
CA GLU A 165 28.78 22.02 -6.68
C GLU A 165 29.89 21.67 -5.66
N SER A 166 29.98 22.43 -4.56
CA SER A 166 30.88 22.13 -3.46
C SER A 166 30.47 20.89 -2.65
N VAL A 167 29.23 20.41 -2.79
CA VAL A 167 28.74 19.24 -2.06
C VAL A 167 29.19 17.96 -2.76
N GLU A 168 30.11 17.25 -2.12
CA GLU A 168 30.70 16.03 -2.64
C GLU A 168 30.85 14.95 -1.58
N VAL A 169 31.01 13.71 -2.04
CA VAL A 169 31.32 12.58 -1.17
C VAL A 169 32.69 12.06 -1.53
N GLU A 170 33.56 11.96 -0.53
CA GLU A 170 34.89 11.39 -0.68
C GLU A 170 34.80 9.97 -1.27
N GLY A 171 35.49 9.74 -2.39
CA GLY A 171 35.55 8.44 -3.06
C GLY A 171 34.35 8.08 -3.95
N VAL A 172 33.38 8.97 -4.14
CA VAL A 172 32.22 8.71 -5.04
C VAL A 172 32.34 9.50 -6.34
N THR A 173 32.44 8.80 -7.46
CA THR A 173 32.57 9.42 -8.79
C THR A 173 31.21 9.81 -9.39
N ALA A 174 31.21 10.62 -10.45
CA ALA A 174 29.99 10.93 -11.20
C ALA A 174 29.34 9.67 -11.82
N LEU A 175 30.15 8.67 -12.20
CA LEU A 175 29.65 7.39 -12.69
C LEU A 175 28.94 6.61 -11.58
N ASP A 176 29.49 6.62 -10.37
CA ASP A 176 28.86 5.99 -9.20
C ASP A 176 27.54 6.66 -8.87
N ARG A 177 27.50 8.01 -8.83
CA ARG A 177 26.26 8.78 -8.63
C ARG A 177 25.20 8.38 -9.64
N ARG A 178 25.57 8.36 -10.93
CA ARG A 178 24.65 7.96 -12.00
C ARG A 178 24.13 6.54 -11.83
N ARG A 179 25.01 5.59 -11.51
CA ARG A 179 24.66 4.19 -11.25
C ARG A 179 23.72 4.07 -10.06
N ASN A 180 23.97 4.78 -8.97
CA ASN A 180 23.15 4.78 -7.77
C ASN A 180 21.73 5.31 -8.05
N LEU A 181 21.64 6.42 -8.80
CA LEU A 181 20.36 6.99 -9.20
C LEU A 181 19.59 6.09 -10.15
N ASP A 182 20.25 5.51 -11.16
CA ASP A 182 19.61 4.57 -12.10
C ASP A 182 19.12 3.30 -11.38
N THR A 183 19.85 2.84 -10.35
CA THR A 183 19.40 1.76 -9.46
C THR A 183 18.15 2.19 -8.68
N LEU A 184 18.14 3.36 -8.04
CA LEU A 184 16.98 3.81 -7.28
C LEU A 184 15.74 4.02 -8.17
N ARG A 185 15.90 4.57 -9.38
CA ARG A 185 14.83 4.66 -10.39
C ARG A 185 14.26 3.28 -10.71
N MET A 186 15.14 2.29 -10.93
CA MET A 186 14.72 0.92 -11.18
C MET A 186 13.95 0.32 -10.00
N ILE A 187 14.44 0.50 -8.76
CA ILE A 187 13.77 0.00 -7.55
C ILE A 187 12.37 0.58 -7.41
N THR A 188 12.24 1.92 -7.52
CA THR A 188 10.96 2.61 -7.38
C THR A 188 9.97 2.22 -8.48
N GLN A 189 10.46 2.00 -9.71
CA GLN A 189 9.64 1.49 -10.81
C GLN A 189 9.21 0.04 -10.58
N ALA A 190 10.11 -0.84 -10.14
CA ALA A 190 9.78 -2.23 -9.84
C ALA A 190 8.72 -2.36 -8.72
N ALA A 191 8.75 -1.46 -7.73
CA ALA A 191 7.71 -1.36 -6.72
C ALA A 191 6.34 -1.05 -7.37
N LEU A 192 6.28 -0.03 -8.23
CA LEU A 192 5.06 0.35 -8.96
C LEU A 192 4.54 -0.78 -9.86
N ASP A 193 5.43 -1.47 -10.56
CA ASP A 193 5.10 -2.59 -11.45
C ASP A 193 4.45 -3.76 -10.69
N HIS A 194 4.71 -3.89 -9.39
CA HIS A 194 4.10 -4.91 -8.52
C HIS A 194 3.01 -4.31 -7.60
N SER A 195 2.55 -3.09 -7.89
CA SER A 195 1.59 -2.34 -7.07
C SER A 195 2.00 -2.19 -5.61
N VAL A 196 3.29 -2.11 -5.31
CA VAL A 196 3.84 -1.78 -3.98
C VAL A 196 4.17 -0.30 -3.94
N ASP A 197 3.58 0.43 -2.98
CA ASP A 197 3.85 1.85 -2.78
C ASP A 197 5.25 2.05 -2.19
N PHE A 198 6.12 2.72 -2.93
CA PHE A 198 7.47 3.02 -2.47
C PHE A 198 7.49 4.29 -1.63
N THR A 199 8.07 4.18 -0.43
CA THR A 199 8.33 5.27 0.51
C THR A 199 9.83 5.49 0.65
N LEU A 200 10.28 6.73 0.41
CA LEU A 200 11.64 7.14 0.70
C LEU A 200 11.78 7.42 2.21
N GLY A 201 12.50 6.58 2.95
CA GLY A 201 12.73 6.76 4.37
C GLY A 201 14.00 7.57 4.62
N LEU A 202 13.87 8.77 5.15
CA LEU A 202 14.95 9.70 5.47
C LEU A 202 15.16 9.74 6.99
N TRP A 203 16.03 8.86 7.48
CA TRP A 203 16.18 8.60 8.93
C TRP A 203 17.15 9.54 9.65
N THR A 204 18.10 10.10 8.92
CA THR A 204 18.96 11.18 9.42
C THR A 204 19.26 12.15 8.29
N GLN A 205 19.20 13.45 8.61
CA GLN A 205 19.55 14.52 7.67
C GLN A 205 20.95 15.07 7.95
N THR A 206 21.60 14.58 9.00
CA THR A 206 22.96 14.97 9.36
C THR A 206 23.93 14.38 8.33
N PRO A 207 24.77 15.20 7.70
CA PRO A 207 25.76 14.71 6.74
C PRO A 207 26.73 13.72 7.38
N ALA A 208 26.94 12.58 6.73
CA ALA A 208 27.98 11.62 7.10
C ALA A 208 29.36 12.27 6.96
N PRO A 209 30.39 11.83 7.71
CA PRO A 209 31.72 12.45 7.69
C PRO A 209 32.38 12.55 6.32
N GLN A 210 32.02 11.66 5.39
CA GLN A 210 32.51 11.61 4.01
C GLN A 210 31.87 12.68 3.11
N VAL A 211 30.72 13.24 3.50
CA VAL A 211 30.06 14.32 2.79
C VAL A 211 30.75 15.64 3.13
N LYS A 212 31.34 16.30 2.13
CA LYS A 212 32.00 17.60 2.24
C LYS A 212 31.13 18.70 1.63
N GLY A 213 31.41 19.95 2.02
CA GLY A 213 30.80 21.14 1.42
C GLY A 213 29.35 21.42 1.82
N LEU A 214 28.79 20.70 2.80
CA LEU A 214 27.44 20.89 3.31
C LEU A 214 27.47 21.49 4.73
N ALA A 215 27.65 22.80 4.81
CA ALA A 215 27.64 23.55 6.07
C ALA A 215 26.22 23.66 6.67
N PRO A 216 26.08 23.90 7.99
CA PRO A 216 24.77 23.94 8.66
C PRO A 216 23.75 24.93 8.06
N ASP A 217 24.22 26.08 7.58
CA ASP A 217 23.41 27.12 6.94
C ASP A 217 22.95 26.74 5.52
N LEU A 218 23.73 25.90 4.82
CA LEU A 218 23.39 25.37 3.50
C LEU A 218 22.53 24.11 3.53
N LEU A 219 22.38 23.47 4.69
CA LEU A 219 21.71 22.19 4.84
C LEU A 219 20.25 22.23 4.35
N ILE A 220 19.44 23.15 4.87
CA ILE A 220 18.01 23.23 4.52
C ILE A 220 17.80 23.56 3.02
N PRO A 221 18.45 24.61 2.45
CA PRO A 221 18.35 24.90 1.02
C PRO A 221 18.77 23.73 0.12
N TYR A 222 19.85 23.02 0.51
CA TYR A 222 20.31 21.83 -0.20
C TYR A 222 19.28 20.71 -0.14
N LEU A 223 18.79 20.36 1.05
CA LEU A 223 17.83 19.26 1.24
C LEU A 223 16.53 19.50 0.46
N ARG A 224 16.01 20.73 0.42
CA ARG A 224 14.82 21.10 -0.38
C ARG A 224 15.07 20.82 -1.86
N SER A 225 16.13 21.39 -2.41
CA SER A 225 16.48 21.29 -3.83
C SER A 225 16.78 19.86 -4.24
N ALA A 226 17.47 19.13 -3.36
CA ALA A 226 17.83 17.73 -3.56
C ALA A 226 16.63 16.79 -3.52
N LEU A 227 15.72 16.99 -2.56
CA LEU A 227 14.50 16.20 -2.47
C LEU A 227 13.60 16.45 -3.69
N LEU A 228 13.41 17.70 -4.09
CA LEU A 228 12.63 18.05 -5.29
C LEU A 228 13.22 17.41 -6.54
N HIS A 229 14.55 17.53 -6.74
CA HIS A 229 15.24 16.89 -7.85
C HIS A 229 15.05 15.37 -7.84
N LEU A 230 15.21 14.72 -6.68
CA LEU A 230 15.00 13.28 -6.55
C LEU A 230 13.55 12.86 -6.85
N LEU A 231 12.56 13.62 -6.39
CA LEU A 231 11.14 13.33 -6.64
C LEU A 231 10.76 13.47 -8.13
N ALA A 232 11.45 14.35 -8.86
CA ALA A 232 11.34 14.47 -10.31
C ALA A 232 12.01 13.30 -11.03
N GLU A 233 13.19 12.88 -10.57
CA GLU A 233 13.94 11.75 -11.15
C GLU A 233 13.31 10.38 -10.86
N CYS A 234 12.59 10.26 -9.75
CA CYS A 234 11.93 9.04 -9.28
C CYS A 234 10.42 9.28 -9.06
N PRO A 235 9.61 9.42 -10.13
CA PRO A 235 8.18 9.75 -10.05
C PRO A 235 7.33 8.66 -9.36
N ALA A 236 7.87 7.45 -9.23
CA ALA A 236 7.21 6.33 -8.55
C ALA A 236 7.29 6.39 -7.01
N ILE A 237 8.09 7.30 -6.43
CA ILE A 237 8.08 7.55 -4.97
C ILE A 237 6.72 8.14 -4.57
N ARG A 238 5.96 7.46 -3.71
CA ARG A 238 4.60 7.86 -3.30
C ARG A 238 4.56 8.58 -1.95
N ALA A 239 5.57 8.37 -1.12
CA ALA A 239 5.69 9.00 0.17
C ALA A 239 7.15 9.25 0.54
N VAL A 240 7.36 10.24 1.41
CA VAL A 240 8.66 10.54 2.01
C VAL A 240 8.47 10.55 3.52
N TYR A 241 9.16 9.66 4.21
CA TYR A 241 9.19 9.62 5.65
C TYR A 241 10.40 10.37 6.17
N PHE A 242 10.20 11.29 7.10
CA PHE A 242 11.28 11.96 7.81
C PHE A 242 11.30 11.51 9.26
N HIS A 243 12.40 10.89 9.68
CA HIS A 243 12.67 10.70 11.09
C HIS A 243 13.32 11.97 11.64
N VAL A 244 12.54 12.76 12.37
CA VAL A 244 12.98 14.01 13.00
C VAL A 244 12.45 14.09 14.41
N GLU A 245 13.20 14.75 15.28
CA GLU A 245 12.76 15.08 16.62
C GLU A 245 11.69 16.17 16.61
N ALA A 246 10.89 16.21 17.67
CA ALA A 246 9.85 17.23 17.89
C ALA A 246 10.43 18.56 18.41
N ASP A 247 11.61 18.94 17.92
CA ASP A 247 12.33 20.14 18.33
C ASP A 247 12.22 21.25 17.25
N PRO A 248 12.64 22.49 17.55
CA PRO A 248 12.57 23.59 16.58
C PRO A 248 13.37 23.33 15.29
N ALA A 249 14.46 22.55 15.35
CA ALA A 249 15.29 22.27 14.20
C ALA A 249 14.61 21.26 13.25
N GLY A 250 14.04 20.18 13.79
CA GLY A 250 13.24 19.20 13.07
C GLY A 250 12.01 19.84 12.45
N GLY A 251 11.27 20.66 13.21
CA GLY A 251 10.13 21.43 12.70
C GLY A 251 10.53 22.32 11.52
N ARG A 252 11.61 23.11 11.67
CA ARG A 252 12.13 23.96 10.60
C ARG A 252 12.50 23.17 9.34
N LEU A 253 13.16 22.03 9.49
CA LEU A 253 13.54 21.17 8.36
C LEU A 253 12.32 20.73 7.57
N ILE A 254 11.25 20.31 8.25
CA ILE A 254 10.00 19.91 7.58
C ILE A 254 9.31 21.10 6.91
N GLU A 255 9.22 22.23 7.60
CA GLU A 255 8.53 23.43 7.09
C GLU A 255 9.24 24.11 5.92
N GLU A 256 10.58 24.17 5.94
CA GLU A 256 11.37 24.93 4.97
C GLU A 256 11.96 24.06 3.85
N ALA A 257 12.11 22.75 4.06
CA ALA A 257 12.61 21.83 3.04
C ALA A 257 11.62 20.73 2.65
N GLY A 258 11.05 20.02 3.63
CA GLY A 258 10.19 18.87 3.37
C GLY A 258 8.90 19.24 2.62
N ILE A 259 8.04 20.04 3.24
CA ILE A 259 6.73 20.44 2.71
C ILE A 259 6.87 21.17 1.36
N PRO A 260 7.75 22.18 1.20
CA PRO A 260 7.90 22.87 -0.08
C PRO A 260 8.35 21.93 -1.21
N ALA A 261 9.33 21.05 -0.97
CA ALA A 261 9.79 20.11 -2.00
C ALA A 261 8.69 19.12 -2.42
N LEU A 262 7.82 18.71 -1.49
CA LEU A 262 6.69 17.81 -1.77
C LEU A 262 5.57 18.51 -2.55
N GLU A 263 5.31 19.79 -2.26
CA GLU A 263 4.35 20.63 -2.97
C GLU A 263 4.83 20.93 -4.41
N GLU A 264 6.07 21.38 -4.55
CA GLU A 264 6.70 21.72 -5.83
C GLU A 264 6.88 20.51 -6.75
N ALA A 265 6.87 19.28 -6.22
CA ALA A 265 6.88 18.06 -7.02
C ALA A 265 5.66 17.97 -7.95
N GLY A 266 4.60 18.76 -7.72
CA GLY A 266 3.47 18.91 -8.63
C GLY A 266 2.58 17.66 -8.75
N ARG A 267 2.74 16.71 -7.83
CA ARG A 267 2.00 15.45 -7.75
C ARG A 267 1.81 15.07 -6.28
N LEU A 268 0.82 14.23 -5.99
CA LEU A 268 0.59 13.74 -4.64
C LEU A 268 1.80 12.92 -4.15
N VAL A 269 2.50 13.44 -3.14
CA VAL A 269 3.51 12.74 -2.35
C VAL A 269 3.13 12.92 -0.88
N THR A 270 2.99 11.81 -0.15
CA THR A 270 2.60 11.87 1.26
C THR A 270 3.81 12.17 2.13
N LEU A 271 3.70 13.17 2.99
CA LEU A 271 4.63 13.43 4.08
C LEU A 271 4.35 12.44 5.22
N GLU A 272 5.33 11.64 5.58
CA GLU A 272 5.24 10.72 6.72
C GLU A 272 6.18 11.16 7.85
N LEU A 273 5.67 11.16 9.10
CA LEU A 273 6.41 11.65 10.27
C LEU A 273 6.16 10.78 11.50
N PRO A 274 7.10 10.69 12.46
CA PRO A 274 6.79 10.29 13.82
C PRO A 274 5.67 11.16 14.39
N PRO A 275 4.71 10.61 15.18
CA PRO A 275 3.61 11.38 15.75
C PRO A 275 4.09 12.65 16.47
N ARG A 276 5.16 12.55 17.27
CA ARG A 276 5.69 13.69 18.02
C ARG A 276 6.17 14.85 17.12
N ALA A 277 6.67 14.55 15.92
CA ALA A 277 7.13 15.54 14.95
C ALA A 277 5.99 16.22 14.19
N ALA A 278 4.77 15.66 14.19
CA ALA A 278 3.58 16.24 13.57
C ALA A 278 2.99 17.36 14.46
N THR A 279 3.81 18.36 14.79
CA THR A 279 3.41 19.50 15.62
C THR A 279 2.29 20.32 14.97
N PRO A 280 1.51 21.12 15.73
CA PRO A 280 0.42 21.93 15.17
C PRO A 280 0.88 22.85 14.04
N ARG A 281 2.12 23.34 14.15
CA ARG A 281 2.75 24.22 13.16
C ARG A 281 3.04 23.48 11.86
N VAL A 282 3.62 22.27 11.94
CA VAL A 282 3.87 21.41 10.78
C VAL A 282 2.55 20.99 10.11
N LEU A 283 1.53 20.67 10.91
CA LEU A 283 0.20 20.30 10.41
C LEU A 283 -0.45 21.44 9.64
N GLU A 284 -0.41 22.65 10.19
CA GLU A 284 -0.96 23.84 9.54
C GLU A 284 -0.19 24.18 8.26
N ALA A 285 1.15 24.10 8.28
CA ALA A 285 1.98 24.31 7.09
C ALA A 285 1.65 23.30 5.97
N ALA A 286 1.55 22.01 6.30
CA ALA A 286 1.20 20.96 5.33
C ALA A 286 -0.21 21.19 4.76
N ARG A 287 -1.17 21.56 5.62
CA ARG A 287 -2.54 21.87 5.22
C ARG A 287 -2.61 23.08 4.28
N GLN A 288 -1.89 24.16 4.57
CA GLN A 288 -1.85 25.37 3.74
C GLN A 288 -1.26 25.10 2.36
N GLN A 289 -0.26 24.21 2.28
CA GLN A 289 0.42 23.85 1.03
C GLN A 289 -0.19 22.62 0.33
N GLY A 290 -1.31 22.08 0.84
CA GLY A 290 -1.99 20.93 0.23
C GLY A 290 -1.21 19.62 0.27
N VAL A 291 -0.22 19.50 1.16
CA VAL A 291 0.61 18.29 1.32
C VAL A 291 -0.12 17.29 2.20
N ALA A 292 -0.36 16.07 1.68
CA ALA A 292 -0.97 14.99 2.43
C ALA A 292 -0.01 14.50 3.53
N LEU A 293 -0.53 14.24 4.73
CA LEU A 293 0.28 13.84 5.88
C LEU A 293 -0.22 12.52 6.49
N ARG A 294 0.72 11.66 6.91
CA ARG A 294 0.46 10.44 7.68
C ARG A 294 1.45 10.32 8.84
N ALA A 295 0.96 9.93 10.02
CA ALA A 295 1.81 9.65 11.16
C ALA A 295 2.24 8.17 11.18
N ILE A 296 3.49 7.89 11.55
CA ILE A 296 4.03 6.53 11.72
C ILE A 296 4.28 6.30 13.22
N GLU A 297 3.29 5.75 13.92
CA GLU A 297 3.36 5.47 15.35
C GLU A 297 4.20 4.22 15.58
N GLN A 298 5.40 4.38 16.14
CA GLN A 298 6.23 3.27 16.55
C GLN A 298 5.69 2.67 17.85
N LEU A 299 5.21 1.44 17.79
CA LEU A 299 4.81 0.67 18.96
C LEU A 299 6.05 0.12 19.67
N SER A 300 6.03 0.15 21.00
CA SER A 300 7.00 -0.58 21.83
C SER A 300 6.90 -2.09 21.56
N GLU A 301 8.03 -2.79 21.60
CA GLU A 301 8.09 -4.21 21.27
C GLU A 301 7.13 -5.02 22.16
N GLY A 302 6.37 -5.94 21.55
CA GLY A 302 5.37 -6.75 22.24
C GLY A 302 3.99 -6.09 22.44
N VAL A 303 3.84 -4.79 22.16
CA VAL A 303 2.55 -4.08 22.24
C VAL A 303 1.86 -4.12 20.88
N ALA A 304 0.88 -5.00 20.70
CA ALA A 304 0.10 -5.08 19.45
C ALA A 304 -1.06 -4.06 19.37
N VAL A 305 -1.42 -3.42 20.50
CA VAL A 305 -2.41 -2.33 20.59
C VAL A 305 -1.90 -1.32 21.61
N PRO A 306 -1.53 -0.08 21.22
CA PRO A 306 -1.27 0.94 22.20
C PRO A 306 -2.56 1.31 22.94
N PRO A 307 -2.49 1.71 24.22
CA PRO A 307 -3.63 2.33 24.88
C PRO A 307 -4.09 3.54 24.06
N LEU A 308 -5.41 3.71 23.90
CA LEU A 308 -6.06 4.79 23.14
C LEU A 308 -5.58 6.20 23.54
N ASP A 309 -4.94 6.32 24.70
CA ASP A 309 -4.41 7.56 25.25
C ASP A 309 -3.12 8.04 24.53
N THR A 310 -2.50 7.20 23.67
CA THR A 310 -1.41 7.61 22.76
C THR A 310 -1.91 8.16 21.42
N LEU A 311 -3.23 8.19 21.20
CA LEU A 311 -3.81 8.85 20.04
C LEU A 311 -3.30 10.29 20.01
N HIS A 312 -2.55 10.59 18.95
CA HIS A 312 -2.10 11.93 18.65
C HIS A 312 -3.30 12.90 18.79
N PRO A 313 -3.14 14.06 19.44
CA PRO A 313 -4.27 14.96 19.72
C PRO A 313 -4.95 15.52 18.45
N TYR A 314 -4.39 15.23 17.27
CA TYR A 314 -4.88 15.65 15.97
C TYR A 314 -5.27 14.45 15.10
N PRO A 315 -6.40 14.53 14.36
CA PRO A 315 -6.91 13.45 13.52
C PRO A 315 -6.11 13.33 12.23
N ILE A 316 -4.95 12.67 12.33
CA ILE A 316 -4.06 12.38 11.20
C ILE A 316 -4.19 10.88 10.89
N PRO A 317 -4.19 10.47 9.61
CA PRO A 317 -4.05 9.06 9.28
C PRO A 317 -2.78 8.47 9.91
N THR A 318 -2.94 7.37 10.65
CA THR A 318 -1.81 6.74 11.37
C THR A 318 -1.54 5.35 10.83
N LEU A 319 -0.26 5.05 10.64
CA LEU A 319 0.25 3.69 10.46
C LEU A 319 0.95 3.26 11.74
N ARG A 320 0.72 2.02 12.19
CA ARG A 320 1.41 1.49 13.37
C ARG A 320 2.64 0.71 12.96
N ALA A 321 3.80 1.27 13.20
CA ALA A 321 5.06 0.58 13.00
C ALA A 321 5.36 -0.32 14.19
N VAL A 322 5.67 -1.59 13.93
CA VAL A 322 6.05 -2.55 14.95
C VAL A 322 7.50 -2.93 14.70
N SER A 323 8.38 -2.64 15.65
CA SER A 323 9.73 -3.22 15.70
C SER A 323 9.52 -4.66 16.15
N THR A 324 9.67 -5.63 15.25
CA THR A 324 9.41 -7.03 15.61
C THR A 324 10.68 -7.84 15.57
N SER A 325 11.14 -8.14 16.76
CA SER A 325 11.95 -9.30 17.07
C SER A 325 11.11 -10.60 17.10
N ALA A 326 9.77 -10.46 17.20
CA ALA A 326 8.77 -11.52 17.05
C ALA A 326 8.64 -12.01 15.59
N TRP A 327 9.56 -12.88 15.17
CA TRP A 327 9.58 -13.52 13.86
C TRP A 327 8.25 -14.26 13.53
N ALA A 328 7.38 -13.70 12.70
CA ALA A 328 6.31 -14.47 12.05
C ALA A 328 5.36 -15.32 12.94
N ASP A 329 5.06 -14.94 14.20
CA ASP A 329 4.01 -15.61 15.01
C ASP A 329 2.61 -15.29 14.44
N PRO A 330 1.88 -16.26 13.86
CA PRO A 330 0.58 -16.01 13.25
C PRO A 330 -0.44 -15.40 14.20
N ALA A 331 -0.36 -15.72 15.50
CA ALA A 331 -1.26 -15.15 16.49
C ALA A 331 -0.91 -13.67 16.74
N PHE A 332 0.37 -13.31 16.76
CA PHE A 332 0.82 -11.94 16.94
C PHE A 332 0.47 -11.06 15.73
N VAL A 333 0.71 -11.55 14.51
CA VAL A 333 0.35 -10.81 13.29
C VAL A 333 -1.14 -10.48 13.28
N ARG A 334 -2.00 -11.46 13.56
CA ARG A 334 -3.46 -11.25 13.64
C ARG A 334 -3.82 -10.22 14.70
N ARG A 335 -3.14 -10.22 15.86
CA ARG A 335 -3.33 -9.20 16.91
C ARG A 335 -2.97 -7.81 16.41
N VAL A 336 -1.86 -7.65 15.69
CA VAL A 336 -1.44 -6.35 15.13
C VAL A 336 -2.42 -5.87 14.06
N ALA A 337 -2.80 -6.73 13.11
CA ALA A 337 -3.74 -6.38 12.05
C ALA A 337 -5.10 -5.96 12.61
N TYR A 338 -5.62 -6.75 13.55
CA TYR A 338 -6.87 -6.45 14.25
C TYR A 338 -6.76 -5.19 15.11
N GLY A 339 -5.64 -5.04 15.83
CA GLY A 339 -5.37 -3.87 16.66
C GLY A 339 -5.32 -2.58 15.84
N ALA A 340 -4.71 -2.61 14.66
CA ALA A 340 -4.72 -1.50 13.71
C ALA A 340 -6.13 -1.17 13.24
N GLN A 341 -6.93 -2.18 12.88
CA GLN A 341 -8.32 -2.02 12.44
C GLN A 341 -9.20 -1.37 13.53
N VAL A 342 -9.21 -1.92 14.75
CA VAL A 342 -10.02 -1.39 15.87
C VAL A 342 -9.50 -0.04 16.37
N GLY A 343 -8.19 0.18 16.30
CA GLY A 343 -7.55 1.43 16.70
C GLY A 343 -7.71 2.58 15.70
N GLY A 344 -8.39 2.37 14.57
CA GLY A 344 -8.56 3.38 13.52
C GLY A 344 -7.30 3.69 12.71
N ALA A 345 -6.25 2.88 12.84
CA ALA A 345 -5.04 3.00 12.03
C ALA A 345 -5.32 2.49 10.61
N GLN A 346 -4.62 3.04 9.61
CA GLN A 346 -4.72 2.58 8.21
C GLN A 346 -4.13 1.18 8.02
N GLY A 347 -3.31 0.73 8.97
CA GLY A 347 -2.71 -0.60 8.99
C GLY A 347 -1.43 -0.61 9.79
N PHE A 348 -0.44 -1.39 9.33
CA PHE A 348 0.83 -1.54 10.02
C PHE A 348 2.05 -1.37 9.11
N GLU A 349 3.19 -1.11 9.73
CA GLU A 349 4.53 -1.26 9.15
C GLU A 349 5.31 -2.24 10.02
N VAL A 350 6.03 -3.16 9.40
CA VAL A 350 6.95 -4.05 10.12
C VAL A 350 8.34 -3.94 9.55
N GLU A 351 9.35 -4.15 10.38
CA GLU A 351 10.71 -4.34 9.91
C GLU A 351 10.95 -5.83 9.67
N GLY A 352 11.28 -6.19 8.43
CA GLY A 352 11.51 -7.58 8.04
C GLY A 352 12.93 -7.83 7.56
N PRO A 353 13.35 -9.11 7.52
CA PRO A 353 14.65 -9.49 6.98
C PRO A 353 14.73 -9.15 5.48
N PRO A 354 15.90 -9.22 4.85
CA PRO A 354 15.99 -9.23 3.39
C PRO A 354 15.51 -10.58 2.82
N PRO A 355 15.05 -10.65 1.56
CA PRO A 355 14.43 -11.84 0.97
C PRO A 355 15.36 -13.01 0.73
N ASP A 356 16.67 -12.81 0.85
CA ASP A 356 17.69 -13.86 0.81
C ASP A 356 18.06 -14.38 2.20
N ALA A 357 17.52 -13.80 3.28
CA ALA A 357 17.68 -14.35 4.61
C ALA A 357 16.98 -15.72 4.72
N PRO A 358 17.50 -16.64 5.54
CA PRO A 358 16.80 -17.87 5.89
C PRO A 358 15.36 -17.57 6.34
N ASP A 359 14.40 -18.38 5.90
CA ASP A 359 12.96 -18.28 6.20
C ASP A 359 12.29 -16.90 5.96
N ALA A 360 12.90 -16.00 5.18
CA ALA A 360 12.30 -14.70 4.85
C ALA A 360 10.92 -14.85 4.21
N ASP A 361 10.73 -15.88 3.36
CA ASP A 361 9.44 -16.19 2.74
C ASP A 361 8.36 -16.47 3.78
N ALA A 362 8.66 -17.24 4.83
CA ALA A 362 7.71 -17.52 5.91
C ALA A 362 7.37 -16.25 6.71
N TYR A 363 8.34 -15.35 6.90
CA TYR A 363 8.10 -14.05 7.51
C TYR A 363 7.13 -13.21 6.68
N TYR A 364 7.40 -13.03 5.38
CA TYR A 364 6.55 -12.20 4.54
C TYR A 364 5.17 -12.82 4.35
N GLU A 365 5.09 -14.14 4.15
CA GLU A 365 3.82 -14.83 4.00
C GLU A 365 2.97 -14.66 5.27
N CYS A 366 3.57 -14.84 6.46
CA CYS A 366 2.88 -14.66 7.73
C CYS A 366 2.36 -13.23 7.89
N TRP A 367 3.24 -12.22 7.83
CA TRP A 367 2.85 -10.83 8.02
C TRP A 367 1.89 -10.32 6.95
N GLY A 368 2.19 -10.60 5.70
CA GLY A 368 1.45 -10.09 4.57
C GLY A 368 0.08 -10.77 4.41
N ARG A 369 0.02 -12.12 4.40
CA ARG A 369 -1.25 -12.85 4.19
C ARG A 369 -2.18 -12.72 5.39
N LEU A 370 -1.67 -12.87 6.62
CA LEU A 370 -2.52 -12.71 7.81
C LEU A 370 -2.86 -11.25 8.09
N GLY A 371 -1.99 -10.32 7.69
CA GLY A 371 -2.30 -8.88 7.70
C GLY A 371 -3.38 -8.50 6.67
N PHE A 372 -3.38 -9.16 5.51
CA PHE A 372 -4.41 -8.99 4.48
C PHE A 372 -5.73 -9.65 4.88
N GLN A 373 -5.68 -10.89 5.36
CA GLN A 373 -6.85 -11.65 5.76
C GLN A 373 -6.55 -12.45 7.05
N PRO A 374 -6.91 -11.94 8.24
CA PRO A 374 -6.63 -12.61 9.51
C PRO A 374 -7.27 -14.01 9.64
N SER A 375 -8.32 -14.31 8.87
CA SER A 375 -8.93 -15.63 8.82
C SER A 375 -8.16 -16.64 7.95
N HIS A 376 -7.12 -16.21 7.23
CA HIS A 376 -6.31 -17.10 6.40
C HIS A 376 -5.62 -18.17 7.27
N PRO A 377 -5.49 -19.42 6.78
CA PRO A 377 -4.73 -20.46 7.49
C PRO A 377 -3.29 -20.04 7.79
N ASP A 378 -2.71 -20.63 8.83
CA ASP A 378 -1.30 -20.40 9.15
C ASP A 378 -0.40 -20.85 7.98
N PRO A 379 0.67 -20.09 7.66
CA PRO A 379 1.61 -20.45 6.61
C PRO A 379 2.22 -21.84 6.87
N PRO A 380 2.28 -22.73 5.86
CA PRO A 380 2.79 -24.10 6.03
C PRO A 380 4.30 -24.16 6.32
N ASN A 381 5.04 -23.09 6.05
CA ASN A 381 6.52 -23.05 6.10
C ASN A 381 7.10 -22.42 7.38
N LEU A 382 6.30 -22.16 8.41
CA LEU A 382 6.85 -21.81 9.71
C LEU A 382 7.44 -23.07 10.35
N SER A 383 8.75 -23.23 10.25
CA SER A 383 9.42 -24.31 10.99
C SER A 383 9.06 -24.16 12.48
N PRO A 384 8.78 -25.25 13.21
CA PRO A 384 8.51 -25.20 14.64
C PRO A 384 9.59 -24.41 15.41
N ALA A 385 10.85 -24.52 14.98
CA ALA A 385 11.99 -23.75 15.49
C ALA A 385 11.88 -22.24 15.22
N SER A 386 11.48 -21.82 14.01
CA SER A 386 11.33 -20.40 13.64
C SER A 386 10.15 -19.75 14.38
N ALA A 387 9.04 -20.48 14.53
CA ALA A 387 7.90 -20.04 15.33
C ALA A 387 8.21 -19.99 16.83
N ALA A 388 9.10 -20.85 17.33
CA ALA A 388 9.48 -20.90 18.74
C ALA A 388 10.61 -19.92 19.10
N ALA A 389 11.59 -19.70 18.21
CA ALA A 389 12.62 -18.66 18.35
C ALA A 389 11.97 -17.28 18.35
N ALA A 390 11.07 -17.01 17.41
CA ALA A 390 10.26 -15.81 17.39
C ALA A 390 9.51 -15.54 18.69
N ARG A 391 8.96 -16.60 19.27
CA ARG A 391 8.20 -16.53 20.51
C ARG A 391 9.14 -16.25 21.68
N ALA A 392 10.25 -16.97 21.79
CA ALA A 392 11.27 -16.75 22.82
C ALA A 392 11.85 -15.33 22.76
N ILE A 393 12.03 -14.77 21.56
CA ILE A 393 12.51 -13.40 21.34
C ILE A 393 11.45 -12.37 21.76
N ALA A 394 10.20 -12.55 21.32
CA ALA A 394 9.07 -11.69 21.73
C ALA A 394 8.91 -11.70 23.26
N ASP A 395 9.04 -12.88 23.86
CA ASP A 395 8.96 -13.13 25.29
C ASP A 395 10.12 -12.49 26.07
N TRP A 396 11.34 -12.54 25.53
CA TRP A 396 12.52 -11.87 26.09
C TRP A 396 12.37 -10.35 26.06
N ALA A 397 11.88 -9.79 24.94
CA ALA A 397 11.67 -8.35 24.78
C ALA A 397 10.64 -7.82 25.77
N ILE A 398 9.52 -8.56 25.94
CA ILE A 398 8.50 -8.28 26.97
C ILE A 398 9.10 -8.33 28.38
N ALA A 399 10.04 -9.24 28.65
CA ALA A 399 10.63 -9.40 29.98
C ALA A 399 11.69 -8.35 30.34
N ARG A 400 12.24 -7.61 29.36
CA ARG A 400 13.38 -6.69 29.57
C ARG A 400 13.18 -5.26 29.11
N ASP A 401 12.02 -4.92 28.52
CA ASP A 401 11.67 -3.57 28.05
C ASP A 401 12.76 -2.94 27.15
N GLN A 402 13.54 -3.78 26.47
CA GLN A 402 14.62 -3.40 25.56
C GLN A 402 14.52 -4.21 24.26
N PRO A 403 14.87 -3.62 23.11
CA PRO A 403 14.94 -4.36 21.86
C PRO A 403 16.08 -5.39 21.92
N PRO A 404 15.87 -6.63 21.47
CA PRO A 404 16.97 -7.57 21.27
C PRO A 404 17.76 -7.11 20.06
N ASP A 405 19.07 -7.06 20.22
CA ASP A 405 20.00 -6.90 19.11
C ASP A 405 19.76 -8.02 18.07
N LEU A 406 19.80 -7.68 16.78
CA LEU A 406 19.65 -8.64 15.67
C LEU A 406 20.69 -9.77 15.79
N ASP A 407 21.87 -9.49 16.34
CA ASP A 407 22.91 -10.48 16.61
C ASP A 407 22.55 -11.42 17.77
N ILE A 408 21.72 -10.98 18.73
CA ILE A 408 21.17 -11.82 19.80
C ILE A 408 20.06 -12.73 19.24
N VAL A 409 19.21 -12.20 18.36
CA VAL A 409 18.19 -12.98 17.63
C VAL A 409 18.84 -14.11 16.83
N GLN A 410 19.91 -13.81 16.10
CA GLN A 410 20.65 -14.81 15.32
C GLN A 410 21.36 -15.85 16.20
N ARG A 411 21.92 -15.43 17.35
CA ARG A 411 22.53 -16.36 18.32
C ARG A 411 21.50 -17.27 18.99
N LEU A 412 20.38 -16.72 19.46
CA LEU A 412 19.28 -17.50 20.02
C LEU A 412 18.75 -18.51 19.00
N HIS A 413 18.61 -18.10 17.74
CA HIS A 413 18.21 -19.00 16.67
C HIS A 413 19.22 -20.15 16.46
N ALA A 414 20.53 -19.87 16.54
CA ALA A 414 21.59 -20.87 16.45
C ALA A 414 21.68 -21.81 17.67
N ASP A 415 21.39 -21.29 18.87
CA ASP A 415 21.46 -22.04 20.14
C ASP A 415 20.24 -22.94 20.38
N ILE A 416 19.09 -22.63 19.75
CA ILE A 416 17.84 -23.40 19.88
C ILE A 416 17.83 -24.66 18.99
N LEU A 417 18.45 -24.59 17.80
CA LEU A 417 18.54 -25.71 16.84
C LEU A 417 19.13 -27.01 17.42
N PRO A 418 20.17 -26.98 18.29
CA PRO A 418 20.69 -28.16 18.97
C PRO A 418 19.75 -28.77 20.02
N MET A 419 18.97 -27.95 20.73
CA MET A 419 18.05 -28.40 21.80
C MET A 419 16.83 -29.15 21.24
N GLU A 420 16.43 -28.86 20.01
CA GLU A 420 15.38 -29.57 19.29
C GLU A 420 15.76 -31.03 19.01
N ARG A 421 17.06 -31.32 18.83
CA ARG A 421 17.56 -32.68 18.59
C ARG A 421 17.58 -33.57 19.84
N SER A 422 17.45 -32.98 21.04
CA SER A 422 17.48 -33.71 22.31
C SER A 422 16.11 -33.96 22.94
N GLY A 423 15.01 -33.45 22.37
CA GLY A 423 13.64 -33.75 22.80
C GLY A 423 13.32 -33.37 24.25
N GLY A 424 13.94 -32.29 24.77
CA GLY A 424 13.91 -31.96 26.19
C GLY A 424 12.56 -31.47 26.72
N ARG A 425 11.98 -32.22 27.69
CA ARG A 425 10.75 -31.86 28.46
C ARG A 425 10.80 -30.48 29.16
N GLU A 426 11.98 -29.90 29.36
CA GLU A 426 12.15 -28.57 29.96
C GLU A 426 11.76 -27.42 29.00
N TYR A 427 11.86 -27.64 27.69
CA TYR A 427 11.54 -26.65 26.65
C TYR A 427 10.02 -26.40 26.53
N ASP A 428 9.22 -27.47 26.58
CA ASP A 428 7.76 -27.39 26.54
C ASP A 428 7.21 -26.61 27.74
N GLY A 429 7.82 -26.77 28.93
CA GLY A 429 7.45 -26.03 30.13
C GLY A 429 7.65 -24.52 29.98
N LEU A 430 8.79 -24.10 29.46
CA LEU A 430 9.09 -22.69 29.21
C LEU A 430 8.13 -22.09 28.17
N LEU A 431 7.90 -22.78 27.06
CA LEU A 431 7.00 -22.32 25.99
C LEU A 431 5.55 -22.13 26.49
N GLN A 432 5.06 -23.03 27.35
CA GLN A 432 3.71 -22.91 27.91
C GLN A 432 3.63 -21.78 28.95
N LEU A 433 4.69 -21.55 29.72
CA LEU A 433 4.75 -20.46 30.71
C LEU A 433 4.66 -19.09 30.02
N THR A 434 5.33 -18.94 28.89
CA THR A 434 5.25 -17.67 28.17
C THR A 434 4.00 -17.50 27.34
N ARG A 435 3.44 -18.59 26.79
CA ARG A 435 2.07 -18.56 26.26
C ARG A 435 1.06 -18.08 27.31
N TYR A 436 1.21 -18.49 28.56
CA TYR A 436 0.38 -18.03 29.66
C TYR A 436 0.54 -16.52 29.91
N ARG A 437 1.79 -16.03 30.05
CA ARG A 437 2.07 -14.60 30.31
C ARG A 437 1.61 -13.68 29.16
N ALA A 438 1.89 -14.06 27.91
CA ALA A 438 1.47 -13.28 26.74
C ALA A 438 -0.06 -13.18 26.62
N ARG A 439 -0.78 -14.26 26.93
CA ARG A 439 -2.24 -14.26 26.94
C ARG A 439 -2.81 -13.37 28.04
N LEU A 440 -2.22 -13.36 29.24
CA LEU A 440 -2.63 -12.47 30.33
C LEU A 440 -2.44 -10.99 29.98
N LEU A 441 -1.25 -10.63 29.52
CA LEU A 441 -0.94 -9.25 29.12
C LEU A 441 -1.92 -8.76 28.05
N TRP A 442 -2.21 -9.60 27.06
CA TRP A 442 -3.14 -9.24 25.99
C TRP A 442 -4.59 -9.16 26.46
N ALA A 443 -5.00 -10.04 27.36
CA ALA A 443 -6.33 -10.01 27.95
C ALA A 443 -6.54 -8.73 28.77
N GLU A 444 -5.54 -8.29 29.54
CA GLU A 444 -5.55 -7.03 30.29
C GLU A 444 -5.62 -5.80 29.39
N VAL A 445 -4.84 -5.77 28.30
CA VAL A 445 -4.87 -4.66 27.32
C VAL A 445 -6.25 -4.54 26.69
N MET A 446 -6.81 -5.65 26.19
CA MET A 446 -8.11 -5.65 25.52
C MET A 446 -9.26 -5.42 26.48
N ASP A 447 -9.14 -5.86 27.73
CA ASP A 447 -10.08 -5.51 28.80
C ASP A 447 -10.04 -4.00 29.09
N GLY A 448 -8.85 -3.40 29.15
CA GLY A 448 -8.70 -1.95 29.26
C GLY A 448 -9.33 -1.19 28.08
N VAL A 449 -9.17 -1.70 26.84
CA VAL A 449 -9.84 -1.15 25.65
C VAL A 449 -11.36 -1.27 25.78
N TYR A 450 -11.86 -2.44 26.20
CA TYR A 450 -13.29 -2.64 26.41
C TYR A 450 -13.86 -1.73 27.50
N GLN A 451 -13.18 -1.56 28.62
CA GLN A 451 -13.64 -0.68 29.70
C GLN A 451 -13.79 0.78 29.26
N ARG A 452 -12.93 1.24 28.35
CA ARG A 452 -12.99 2.60 27.79
C ARG A 452 -13.99 2.76 26.66
N THR A 453 -14.01 1.81 25.72
CA THR A 453 -14.77 1.94 24.46
C THR A 453 -16.14 1.31 24.51
N ARG A 454 -16.36 0.37 25.44
CA ARG A 454 -17.49 -0.56 25.46
C ARG A 454 -17.68 -1.32 24.15
N HIS A 455 -16.63 -1.46 23.33
CA HIS A 455 -16.71 -2.11 22.03
C HIS A 455 -16.74 -3.65 22.20
N GLU A 456 -17.76 -4.29 21.64
CA GLU A 456 -17.99 -5.74 21.72
C GLU A 456 -16.77 -6.57 21.28
N SER A 457 -16.15 -6.17 20.18
CA SER A 457 -15.03 -6.93 19.63
C SER A 457 -13.79 -6.90 20.57
N ALA A 458 -13.66 -5.87 21.41
CA ALA A 458 -12.64 -5.84 22.46
C ALA A 458 -12.98 -6.79 23.62
N LEU A 459 -14.26 -6.85 24.03
CA LEU A 459 -14.76 -7.79 25.03
C LEU A 459 -14.53 -9.24 24.61
N ARG A 460 -14.89 -9.60 23.38
CA ARG A 460 -14.70 -10.95 22.81
C ARG A 460 -13.26 -11.43 22.91
N VAL A 461 -12.33 -10.55 22.52
CA VAL A 461 -10.90 -10.87 22.54
C VAL A 461 -10.38 -10.97 23.98
N ALA A 462 -10.74 -10.02 24.84
CA ALA A 462 -10.33 -10.04 26.26
C ALA A 462 -10.80 -11.33 26.97
N ALA A 463 -12.09 -11.66 26.85
CA ALA A 463 -12.68 -12.86 27.44
C ALA A 463 -12.02 -14.15 26.92
N GLY A 464 -11.83 -14.27 25.61
CA GLY A 464 -11.20 -15.45 25.00
C GLY A 464 -9.75 -15.66 25.46
N GLN A 465 -9.02 -14.57 25.67
CA GLN A 465 -7.59 -14.61 26.01
C GLN A 465 -7.38 -14.88 27.49
N TYR A 466 -8.20 -14.30 28.37
CA TYR A 466 -8.27 -14.71 29.77
C TYR A 466 -8.62 -16.20 29.90
N ALA A 467 -9.63 -16.69 29.20
CA ALA A 467 -10.01 -18.11 29.25
C ALA A 467 -8.88 -19.03 28.74
N ALA A 468 -8.15 -18.63 27.70
CA ALA A 468 -7.02 -19.37 27.19
C ALA A 468 -5.79 -19.31 28.11
N ALA A 469 -5.58 -18.23 28.85
CA ALA A 469 -4.57 -18.12 29.89
C ALA A 469 -4.90 -19.04 31.07
N MET A 470 -6.16 -19.04 31.54
CA MET A 470 -6.57 -19.86 32.69
C MET A 470 -6.42 -21.36 32.42
N ARG A 471 -6.69 -21.81 31.18
CA ARG A 471 -6.43 -23.19 30.77
C ARG A 471 -4.96 -23.58 30.88
N LEU A 472 -4.05 -22.69 30.49
CA LEU A 472 -2.61 -22.91 30.61
C LEU A 472 -2.16 -22.88 32.07
N ALA A 473 -2.66 -21.92 32.86
CA ALA A 473 -2.37 -21.83 34.28
C ALA A 473 -2.71 -23.14 35.00
N LYS A 474 -3.90 -23.68 34.72
CA LYS A 474 -4.35 -24.97 35.26
C LYS A 474 -3.46 -26.13 34.80
N ALA A 475 -3.13 -26.20 33.50
CA ALA A 475 -2.29 -27.27 32.96
C ALA A 475 -0.87 -27.27 33.54
N MET A 476 -0.38 -26.10 33.97
CA MET A 476 0.98 -25.90 34.48
C MET A 476 1.05 -25.73 36.00
N ASN A 477 -0.10 -25.79 36.69
CA ASN A 477 -0.21 -25.51 38.12
C ASN A 477 0.36 -24.13 38.53
N LEU A 478 0.05 -23.09 37.75
CA LEU A 478 0.50 -21.71 38.00
C LEU A 478 -0.51 -20.91 38.82
N PRO A 479 -0.04 -20.00 39.69
CA PRO A 479 -0.93 -19.09 40.43
C PRO A 479 -1.69 -18.20 39.44
N SER A 480 -3.01 -18.15 39.61
CA SER A 480 -3.92 -17.48 38.67
C SER A 480 -5.17 -16.89 39.32
N GLU A 481 -5.31 -16.95 40.66
CA GLU A 481 -6.52 -16.52 41.38
C GLU A 481 -6.89 -15.07 41.03
N LYS A 482 -5.89 -14.18 40.93
CA LYS A 482 -6.05 -12.77 40.54
C LYS A 482 -6.83 -12.59 39.22
N TRP A 483 -6.63 -13.48 38.26
CA TRP A 483 -7.16 -13.35 36.90
C TRP A 483 -8.41 -14.21 36.66
N GLN A 484 -8.63 -15.23 37.48
CA GLN A 484 -9.80 -16.12 37.38
C GLN A 484 -11.11 -15.35 37.56
N GLN A 485 -11.17 -14.47 38.57
CA GLN A 485 -12.36 -13.64 38.81
C GLN A 485 -12.67 -12.77 37.59
N ARG A 486 -11.65 -12.09 37.07
CA ARG A 486 -11.82 -11.18 35.93
C ARG A 486 -12.20 -11.91 34.63
N ALA A 487 -11.62 -13.10 34.40
CA ALA A 487 -11.97 -13.97 33.30
C ALA A 487 -13.45 -14.38 33.33
N SER A 488 -13.97 -14.68 34.52
CA SER A 488 -15.37 -15.05 34.74
C SER A 488 -16.31 -13.89 34.45
N GLU A 489 -15.99 -12.70 34.94
CA GLU A 489 -16.78 -11.47 34.70
C GLU A 489 -16.91 -11.16 33.21
N LEU A 490 -15.80 -11.19 32.46
CA LEU A 490 -15.80 -10.92 31.03
C LEU A 490 -16.53 -12.01 30.23
N GLY A 491 -16.46 -13.27 30.68
CA GLY A 491 -17.22 -14.36 30.11
C GLY A 491 -18.74 -14.17 30.23
N GLU A 492 -19.22 -13.70 31.39
CA GLU A 492 -20.64 -13.41 31.59
C GLU A 492 -21.10 -12.19 30.79
N LEU A 493 -20.30 -11.13 30.74
CA LEU A 493 -20.57 -9.96 29.89
C LEU A 493 -20.66 -10.36 28.41
N LEU A 494 -19.79 -11.26 27.95
CA LEU A 494 -19.82 -11.71 26.57
C LEU A 494 -21.12 -12.47 26.24
N LYS A 495 -21.61 -13.32 27.15
CA LYS A 495 -22.89 -14.02 26.99
C LYS A 495 -24.08 -13.05 26.89
N GLN A 496 -24.02 -11.91 27.56
CA GLN A 496 -25.05 -10.88 27.48
C GLN A 496 -25.04 -10.19 26.12
N VAL A 497 -23.85 -9.85 25.58
CA VAL A 497 -23.72 -9.24 24.25
C VAL A 497 -24.12 -10.20 23.14
N ASP A 498 -23.77 -11.49 23.26
CA ASP A 498 -24.22 -12.54 22.32
C ASP A 498 -25.75 -12.73 22.30
N ALA A 499 -26.47 -12.25 23.32
CA ALA A 499 -27.92 -12.35 23.43
C ALA A 499 -28.68 -11.14 22.85
N GLU A 500 -28.00 -10.03 22.53
CA GLU A 500 -28.62 -8.83 21.95
C GLU A 500 -28.50 -8.81 20.41
N PRO A 501 -29.57 -8.46 19.66
CA PRO A 501 -29.47 -8.26 18.21
C PRO A 501 -28.64 -7.00 17.89
N PRO A 502 -27.79 -7.02 16.84
CA PRO A 502 -26.79 -5.97 16.62
C PRO A 502 -27.41 -4.60 16.37
N ALA A 503 -26.98 -3.60 17.14
CA ALA A 503 -27.44 -2.22 17.04
C ALA A 503 -26.86 -1.49 15.80
N LYS A 504 -27.71 -0.71 15.12
CA LYS A 504 -27.30 0.18 14.01
C LYS A 504 -26.47 1.35 14.54
N ILE A 505 -25.20 1.40 14.14
CA ILE A 505 -24.28 2.48 14.48
C ILE A 505 -24.50 3.68 13.54
N THR A 506 -24.60 4.88 14.12
CA THR A 506 -24.66 6.16 13.38
C THR A 506 -23.40 6.98 13.70
N ALA A 507 -22.66 7.42 12.68
CA ALA A 507 -21.40 8.14 12.84
C ALA A 507 -21.59 9.65 13.13
N LEU A 508 -20.68 10.23 13.93
CA LEU A 508 -20.63 11.68 14.21
C LEU A 508 -19.93 12.48 13.08
N PRO A 509 -20.28 13.77 12.85
CA PRO A 509 -19.86 14.51 11.66
C PRO A 509 -18.51 15.25 11.82
N TRP A 510 -17.68 15.19 10.78
CA TRP A 510 -16.34 15.81 10.64
C TRP A 510 -16.38 17.27 10.13
N PRO A 511 -15.33 18.10 10.35
CA PRO A 511 -15.21 19.43 9.73
C PRO A 511 -15.22 19.34 8.19
N LYS A 512 -15.86 20.32 7.55
CA LYS A 512 -16.16 20.28 6.11
C LYS A 512 -14.86 20.35 5.27
N PRO A 513 -14.58 19.33 4.43
CA PRO A 513 -13.47 19.36 3.49
C PRO A 513 -13.55 20.58 2.55
N LEU A 514 -12.40 21.08 2.10
CA LEU A 514 -12.33 21.98 0.93
C LEU A 514 -13.16 21.34 -0.19
N THR A 515 -14.18 22.06 -0.64
CA THR A 515 -15.11 21.51 -1.62
C THR A 515 -14.40 21.53 -2.98
N PRO A 516 -14.08 20.35 -3.58
CA PRO A 516 -13.51 20.32 -4.91
C PRO A 516 -14.43 21.08 -5.87
N PRO A 517 -13.90 21.69 -6.95
CA PRO A 517 -14.77 22.11 -8.03
C PRO A 517 -15.58 20.89 -8.47
N ALA A 518 -16.86 21.08 -8.75
CA ALA A 518 -17.68 20.02 -9.27
C ALA A 518 -17.25 19.73 -10.70
N ILE A 519 -16.62 18.56 -10.87
CA ILE A 519 -16.13 18.05 -12.14
C ILE A 519 -17.15 17.03 -12.63
N VAL A 520 -17.86 17.35 -13.71
CA VAL A 520 -18.84 16.47 -14.34
C VAL A 520 -18.25 15.94 -15.64
N HIS A 521 -18.09 14.63 -15.70
CA HIS A 521 -17.74 13.90 -16.91
C HIS A 521 -18.71 12.74 -17.06
N LYS A 522 -19.23 12.55 -18.28
CA LYS A 522 -20.04 11.37 -18.63
C LYS A 522 -19.20 10.46 -19.53
N PRO A 523 -18.59 9.39 -18.99
CA PRO A 523 -17.75 8.50 -19.79
C PRO A 523 -18.59 7.76 -20.84
N LEU A 524 -18.00 7.61 -22.03
CA LEU A 524 -18.57 6.77 -23.06
C LEU A 524 -18.24 5.31 -22.74
N LYS A 525 -19.25 4.44 -22.68
CA LYS A 525 -19.03 3.01 -22.42
C LYS A 525 -18.28 2.33 -23.56
N ALA A 526 -18.57 2.76 -24.80
CA ALA A 526 -17.91 2.24 -25.98
C ALA A 526 -17.73 3.31 -27.04
N ALA A 527 -16.69 3.17 -27.86
CA ALA A 527 -16.42 4.02 -29.02
C ALA A 527 -15.94 3.19 -30.21
N ALA A 528 -16.03 3.79 -31.40
CA ALA A 528 -15.62 3.14 -32.64
C ALA A 528 -14.10 3.24 -32.84
N ILE A 529 -13.52 2.16 -33.35
CA ILE A 529 -12.15 2.15 -33.86
C ILE A 529 -11.95 3.22 -34.95
N ALA A 530 -10.76 3.81 -35.01
CA ALA A 530 -10.32 4.78 -36.01
C ALA A 530 -11.25 6.01 -36.18
N LYS A 531 -12.01 6.38 -35.15
CA LYS A 531 -12.80 7.62 -35.11
C LYS A 531 -12.31 8.53 -33.98
N PRO A 532 -12.27 9.86 -34.16
CA PRO A 532 -11.96 10.78 -33.08
C PRO A 532 -12.97 10.63 -31.95
N LEU A 533 -12.50 10.61 -30.70
CA LEU A 533 -13.35 10.46 -29.52
C LEU A 533 -13.41 11.78 -28.74
N PRO A 534 -14.53 12.52 -28.79
CA PRO A 534 -14.72 13.68 -27.95
C PRO A 534 -14.90 13.24 -26.49
N VAL A 535 -14.17 13.89 -25.58
CA VAL A 535 -14.19 13.60 -24.14
C VAL A 535 -14.64 14.86 -23.39
N PRO A 536 -15.96 15.07 -23.21
CA PRO A 536 -16.49 16.31 -22.66
C PRO A 536 -16.22 16.40 -21.15
N LEU A 537 -15.79 17.56 -20.67
CA LEU A 537 -15.61 17.82 -19.24
C LEU A 537 -16.30 19.14 -18.89
N THR A 538 -17.00 19.17 -17.76
CA THR A 538 -17.51 20.40 -17.18
C THR A 538 -16.91 20.57 -15.80
N VAL A 539 -16.40 21.77 -15.49
CA VAL A 539 -15.82 22.11 -14.18
C VAL A 539 -16.48 23.37 -13.68
N TRP A 540 -17.07 23.37 -12.47
CA TRP A 540 -17.61 24.58 -11.85
C TRP A 540 -17.40 24.57 -10.32
N PRO A 541 -17.10 25.72 -9.68
CA PRO A 541 -16.68 26.98 -10.31
C PRO A 541 -15.29 26.84 -10.94
N VAL A 542 -15.03 27.59 -12.03
CA VAL A 542 -13.69 27.64 -12.68
C VAL A 542 -12.73 28.59 -11.95
N GLN A 543 -13.22 29.34 -10.96
CA GLN A 543 -12.42 30.26 -10.19
C GLN A 543 -11.32 29.46 -9.47
N ASN A 544 -10.08 29.97 -9.53
CA ASN A 544 -8.87 29.33 -9.00
C ASN A 544 -8.45 28.01 -9.67
N VAL A 545 -9.10 27.55 -10.74
CA VAL A 545 -8.60 26.45 -11.59
C VAL A 545 -7.54 27.02 -12.54
N THR A 546 -6.34 26.45 -12.54
CA THR A 546 -5.18 26.92 -13.31
C THR A 546 -4.98 26.14 -14.60
N ALA A 547 -5.22 24.83 -14.59
CA ALA A 547 -5.12 23.97 -15.78
C ALA A 547 -6.01 22.73 -15.65
N ILE A 548 -6.42 22.17 -16.80
CA ILE A 548 -7.11 20.88 -16.88
C ILE A 548 -6.39 19.99 -17.87
N ARG A 549 -6.00 18.79 -17.44
CA ARG A 549 -5.29 17.82 -18.27
C ARG A 549 -6.11 16.54 -18.42
N LEU A 550 -6.19 16.01 -19.63
CA LEU A 550 -6.65 14.66 -19.92
C LEU A 550 -5.44 13.75 -20.12
N ARG A 551 -5.37 12.67 -19.35
CA ARG A 551 -4.37 11.60 -19.49
C ARG A 551 -5.05 10.38 -20.08
N TYR A 552 -4.60 9.83 -21.21
CA TYR A 552 -5.24 8.65 -21.82
C TYR A 552 -4.24 7.65 -22.41
N ARG A 553 -4.63 6.37 -22.49
CA ARG A 553 -3.90 5.32 -23.24
C ARG A 553 -4.79 4.12 -23.57
N MET A 554 -4.44 3.37 -24.61
CA MET A 554 -5.00 2.03 -24.86
C MET A 554 -4.32 1.00 -23.96
N ILE A 555 -5.08 0.13 -23.30
CA ILE A 555 -4.52 -0.96 -22.47
C ILE A 555 -3.63 -1.88 -23.31
N SER A 556 -4.02 -2.15 -24.57
CA SER A 556 -3.28 -3.03 -25.49
C SER A 556 -1.95 -2.44 -25.99
N SER A 557 -1.76 -1.12 -25.90
CA SER A 557 -0.69 -0.42 -26.61
C SER A 557 0.67 -0.39 -25.93
N GLY A 558 0.82 -0.93 -24.71
CA GLY A 558 2.11 -1.04 -24.00
C GLY A 558 2.84 0.28 -23.64
N GLY A 559 2.39 1.44 -24.17
CA GLY A 559 2.97 2.76 -23.93
C GLY A 559 2.43 3.47 -22.69
N GLY A 560 3.12 4.53 -22.26
CA GLY A 560 2.70 5.42 -21.18
C GLY A 560 1.46 6.27 -21.52
N PHE A 561 0.90 6.97 -20.52
CA PHE A 561 -0.23 7.89 -20.73
C PHE A 561 0.18 9.08 -21.59
N ARG A 562 -0.60 9.32 -22.64
CA ARG A 562 -0.55 10.56 -23.42
C ARG A 562 -1.27 11.66 -22.67
N THR A 563 -0.85 12.90 -22.88
CA THR A 563 -1.36 14.07 -22.15
C THR A 563 -1.90 15.10 -23.13
N MET A 564 -3.11 15.57 -22.87
CA MET A 564 -3.69 16.73 -23.52
C MET A 564 -4.03 17.76 -22.44
N GLU A 565 -3.77 19.03 -22.70
CA GLU A 565 -4.08 20.12 -21.77
C GLU A 565 -5.08 21.08 -22.43
N ALA A 566 -6.04 21.58 -21.64
CA ALA A 566 -7.01 22.56 -22.09
C ALA A 566 -7.20 23.67 -21.03
N PRO A 567 -7.50 24.91 -21.48
CA PRO A 567 -7.71 26.02 -20.56
C PRO A 567 -9.01 25.85 -19.75
N PRO A 568 -9.06 26.32 -18.48
CA PRO A 568 -10.20 26.11 -17.57
C PRO A 568 -11.55 26.66 -18.05
N ARG A 569 -11.53 27.73 -18.87
CA ARG A 569 -12.75 28.41 -19.33
C ARG A 569 -13.57 27.57 -20.33
N LEU A 570 -12.96 26.62 -21.04
CA LEU A 570 -13.60 25.75 -22.04
C LEU A 570 -12.77 24.47 -22.24
N PRO A 571 -12.78 23.53 -21.28
CA PRO A 571 -12.02 22.29 -21.42
C PRO A 571 -12.64 21.41 -22.51
N ARG A 572 -11.99 21.37 -23.68
CA ARG A 572 -12.38 20.51 -24.81
C ARG A 572 -11.24 19.55 -25.11
N PHE A 573 -11.55 18.26 -25.01
CA PHE A 573 -10.62 17.18 -25.35
C PHE A 573 -11.19 16.32 -26.47
N THR A 574 -10.34 15.95 -27.42
CA THR A 574 -10.69 15.00 -28.49
C THR A 574 -9.50 14.09 -28.72
N ILE A 575 -9.65 12.83 -28.36
CA ILE A 575 -8.61 11.82 -28.58
C ILE A 575 -8.54 11.54 -30.09
N PRO A 576 -7.35 11.65 -30.72
CA PRO A 576 -7.20 11.46 -32.17
C PRO A 576 -7.59 10.06 -32.62
N ALA A 577 -8.15 9.94 -33.83
CA ALA A 577 -8.52 8.66 -34.44
C ALA A 577 -7.34 7.67 -34.52
N GLY A 578 -6.13 8.17 -34.81
CA GLY A 578 -4.92 7.35 -34.91
C GLY A 578 -4.53 6.68 -33.60
N ASP A 579 -4.93 7.23 -32.45
CA ASP A 579 -4.65 6.65 -31.13
C ASP A 579 -5.68 5.57 -30.75
N LEU A 580 -6.73 5.41 -31.56
CA LEU A 580 -7.82 4.45 -31.39
C LEU A 580 -7.86 3.46 -32.58
N ALA A 581 -6.69 3.12 -33.13
CA ALA A 581 -6.57 2.31 -34.34
C ALA A 581 -6.88 0.81 -34.16
N GLU A 582 -6.99 0.32 -32.93
CA GLU A 582 -7.19 -1.09 -32.58
C GLU A 582 -8.39 -1.27 -31.64
N SER A 583 -8.97 -2.47 -31.63
CA SER A 583 -9.98 -2.81 -30.61
C SER A 583 -9.31 -3.11 -29.27
N GLY A 584 -9.92 -2.68 -28.18
CA GLY A 584 -9.37 -2.81 -26.84
C GLY A 584 -10.02 -1.84 -25.88
N GLN A 585 -9.41 -1.64 -24.72
CA GLN A 585 -9.92 -0.70 -23.73
C GLN A 585 -9.06 0.56 -23.73
N LEU A 586 -9.72 1.70 -23.87
CA LEU A 586 -9.14 3.01 -23.61
C LEU A 586 -9.33 3.33 -22.14
N ILE A 587 -8.24 3.69 -21.45
CA ILE A 587 -8.31 4.23 -20.09
C ILE A 587 -7.86 5.68 -20.06
N TYR A 588 -8.53 6.51 -19.29
CA TYR A 588 -8.19 7.91 -19.16
C TYR A 588 -8.63 8.54 -17.83
N TYR A 589 -8.06 9.67 -17.47
CA TYR A 589 -8.47 10.45 -16.30
C TYR A 589 -8.17 11.93 -16.51
N PHE A 590 -8.80 12.77 -15.70
CA PHE A 590 -8.55 14.20 -15.68
C PHE A 590 -7.74 14.62 -14.45
N GLU A 591 -6.85 15.58 -14.64
CA GLU A 591 -6.20 16.33 -13.57
C GLU A 591 -6.71 17.77 -13.65
N VAL A 592 -7.34 18.25 -12.58
CA VAL A 592 -7.82 19.63 -12.44
C VAL A 592 -6.92 20.31 -11.43
N ALA A 593 -5.98 21.10 -11.93
CA ALA A 593 -5.08 21.90 -11.12
C ALA A 593 -5.82 23.15 -10.64
N HIS A 594 -5.82 23.40 -9.33
CA HIS A 594 -6.42 24.59 -8.73
C HIS A 594 -5.52 25.13 -7.63
N ALA A 595 -5.66 26.40 -7.26
CA ALA A 595 -4.76 27.14 -6.37
C ALA A 595 -4.59 26.55 -4.94
N GLY A 596 -5.33 25.49 -4.60
CA GLY A 596 -5.27 24.79 -3.31
C GLY A 596 -5.04 23.29 -3.43
N GLY A 597 -4.61 22.82 -4.62
CA GLY A 597 -4.30 21.41 -4.88
C GLY A 597 -4.69 20.93 -6.29
N VAL A 598 -4.31 19.70 -6.62
CA VAL A 598 -4.71 19.02 -7.86
C VAL A 598 -5.76 17.98 -7.53
N TRP A 599 -6.94 18.10 -8.14
CA TRP A 599 -8.00 17.11 -8.04
C TRP A 599 -7.95 16.18 -9.24
N ARG A 600 -8.15 14.89 -9.01
CA ARG A 600 -8.23 13.89 -10.07
C ARG A 600 -9.68 13.47 -10.27
N LEU A 601 -10.08 13.28 -11.53
CA LEU A 601 -11.34 12.65 -11.87
C LEU A 601 -11.09 11.45 -12.81
N PRO A 602 -11.40 10.21 -12.39
CA PRO A 602 -11.90 9.81 -11.07
C PRO A 602 -10.88 10.07 -9.95
N ASP A 603 -11.33 10.20 -8.69
CA ASP A 603 -10.44 10.37 -7.53
C ASP A 603 -9.39 9.24 -7.50
N ILE A 604 -8.15 9.55 -7.13
CA ILE A 604 -7.07 8.56 -7.07
C ILE A 604 -7.35 7.45 -6.04
N ARG A 605 -8.21 7.72 -5.05
CA ARG A 605 -8.67 6.78 -4.04
C ARG A 605 -9.95 6.05 -4.44
N ALA A 606 -10.57 6.41 -5.57
CA ALA A 606 -11.70 5.67 -6.09
C ALA A 606 -11.25 4.24 -6.47
N PRO A 607 -12.11 3.21 -6.30
CA PRO A 607 -11.79 1.85 -6.71
C PRO A 607 -11.23 1.77 -8.14
N LEU A 608 -11.82 2.55 -9.04
CA LEU A 608 -11.31 2.73 -10.39
C LEU A 608 -10.85 4.20 -10.60
N PRO A 609 -9.55 4.53 -10.45
CA PRO A 609 -9.03 5.89 -10.56
C PRO A 609 -8.85 6.36 -12.02
N VAL A 610 -9.57 5.74 -12.94
CA VAL A 610 -9.59 6.01 -14.39
C VAL A 610 -10.99 5.74 -14.95
N PHE A 611 -11.38 6.44 -16.00
CA PHE A 611 -12.48 6.05 -16.86
C PHE A 611 -12.03 4.98 -17.84
N VAL A 612 -12.95 4.08 -18.21
CA VAL A 612 -12.72 2.99 -19.18
C VAL A 612 -13.76 3.12 -20.30
N THR A 613 -13.29 3.06 -21.54
CA THR A 613 -14.13 3.06 -22.75
C THR A 613 -13.72 1.90 -23.64
N ASP A 614 -14.67 1.02 -24.00
CA ASP A 614 -14.43 -0.09 -24.91
C ASP A 614 -14.34 0.41 -26.36
N ILE A 615 -13.16 0.31 -26.95
CA ILE A 615 -12.94 0.58 -28.37
C ILE A 615 -13.22 -0.71 -29.13
N ARG A 616 -14.23 -0.68 -30.00
CA ARG A 616 -14.67 -1.84 -30.76
C ARG A 616 -14.98 -1.48 -32.20
N LYS A 617 -14.92 -2.49 -33.08
CA LYS A 617 -15.55 -2.40 -34.39
C LYS A 617 -17.06 -2.27 -34.18
N VAL A 618 -17.63 -1.12 -34.53
CA VAL A 618 -19.09 -0.96 -34.50
C VAL A 618 -19.67 -1.84 -35.60
N PRO A 619 -20.67 -2.70 -35.32
CA PRO A 619 -21.33 -3.45 -36.38
C PRO A 619 -22.09 -2.47 -37.30
N VAL A 620 -21.96 -2.65 -38.62
CA VAL A 620 -22.81 -1.96 -39.58
C VAL A 620 -24.23 -2.48 -39.39
N LYS A 621 -25.12 -1.65 -38.83
CA LYS A 621 -26.56 -1.87 -38.93
C LYS A 621 -27.22 -0.57 -39.38
N ALA A 622 -27.76 -0.62 -40.58
CA ALA A 622 -28.74 0.32 -41.09
C ALA A 622 -29.98 0.24 -40.20
N GLU A 623 -30.27 1.30 -39.46
CA GLU A 623 -31.58 1.60 -38.88
C GLU A 623 -31.85 3.07 -39.19
N ALA A 624 -32.28 3.29 -40.44
CA ALA A 624 -33.09 4.43 -40.79
C ALA A 624 -34.54 3.97 -40.63
N GLU A 625 -35.18 4.32 -39.51
CA GLU A 625 -36.64 4.37 -39.42
C GLU A 625 -37.04 5.60 -38.60
N ASN A 626 -37.48 6.61 -39.37
CA ASN A 626 -38.30 7.81 -39.09
C ASN A 626 -37.95 8.78 -37.93
N PRO A 627 -37.78 10.09 -38.24
CA PRO A 627 -37.87 11.14 -37.22
C PRO A 627 -39.33 11.36 -36.79
N PRO A 628 -39.61 11.74 -35.53
CA PRO A 628 -40.96 12.09 -35.12
C PRO A 628 -41.38 13.44 -35.74
N GLU A 629 -42.59 13.49 -36.31
CA GLU A 629 -43.21 14.72 -36.80
C GLU A 629 -43.27 15.81 -35.71
N PRO A 630 -43.11 17.09 -36.07
CA PRO A 630 -43.30 18.19 -35.12
C PRO A 630 -44.77 18.31 -34.74
N ARG A 631 -45.08 18.06 -33.46
CA ARG A 631 -46.41 18.36 -32.89
C ARG A 631 -46.70 19.84 -33.02
N SER A 632 -47.73 20.17 -33.81
CA SER A 632 -48.31 21.51 -33.89
C SER A 632 -48.93 21.91 -32.52
N PRO A 633 -48.83 23.18 -32.10
CA PRO A 633 -49.42 23.63 -30.83
C PRO A 633 -50.96 23.61 -30.91
N PRO A 634 -51.66 23.32 -29.80
CA PRO A 634 -53.11 23.23 -29.79
C PRO A 634 -53.76 24.60 -30.05
N SER A 635 -54.86 24.59 -30.81
CA SER A 635 -55.58 25.78 -31.23
C SER A 635 -56.18 26.57 -30.05
N ARG A 636 -56.31 27.89 -30.26
CA ARG A 636 -56.76 28.92 -29.30
C ARG A 636 -58.13 28.66 -28.65
N LYS A 637 -58.89 27.66 -29.10
CA LYS A 637 -60.21 27.27 -28.56
C LYS A 637 -60.11 26.38 -27.31
N ALA A 638 -59.02 25.64 -27.10
CA ALA A 638 -58.88 24.74 -25.95
C ALA A 638 -58.47 25.45 -24.64
N ARG A 639 -57.91 26.68 -24.72
CA ARG A 639 -57.49 27.44 -23.53
C ARG A 639 -58.62 28.15 -22.78
N ARG A 640 -59.81 28.33 -23.38
CA ARG A 640 -60.94 29.03 -22.72
C ARG A 640 -61.78 28.14 -21.79
N ASN A 641 -61.74 26.81 -21.95
CA ASN A 641 -62.60 25.92 -21.16
C ASN A 641 -61.93 25.37 -19.89
N ALA A 642 -60.60 25.53 -19.72
CA ALA A 642 -59.88 25.11 -18.52
C ALA A 642 -59.80 26.20 -17.42
N ALA A 643 -60.23 27.44 -17.71
CA ALA A 643 -60.22 28.56 -16.77
C ALA A 643 -61.55 28.74 -15.99
N SER A 644 -62.56 27.89 -16.25
CA SER A 644 -63.89 27.99 -15.63
C SER A 644 -64.15 26.93 -14.55
N SER A 645 -63.23 26.01 -14.29
CA SER A 645 -63.43 24.89 -13.35
C SER A 645 -62.47 24.88 -12.15
N ALA A 646 -61.76 25.99 -11.89
CA ALA A 646 -60.82 26.13 -10.77
C ALA A 646 -61.24 27.20 -9.75
N VAL A 647 -62.54 27.49 -9.67
CA VAL A 647 -63.15 28.22 -8.54
C VAL A 647 -64.33 27.38 -8.09
N SER A 648 -64.11 26.60 -7.02
CA SER A 648 -65.03 25.76 -6.23
C SER A 648 -64.53 24.31 -6.12
N GLN A 649 -63.50 24.11 -5.29
CA GLN A 649 -63.43 23.09 -4.23
C GLN A 649 -62.15 23.25 -3.43
#